data_AF-A0A317ZR62-F1
#
_entry.id   AF-A0A317ZR62-F1
#
_cell.length_a   1.000
_cell.length_b   1.000
_cell.length_c   1.000
_cell.angle_alpha   90.00
_cell.angle_beta   90.00
_cell.angle_gamma   90.00
#
_symmetry.space_group_name_H-M   'P 1'
#
loop_
_entity.id
_entity.type
_entity.pdbx_description
1 polymer ?
#
loop_
_entity_poly.entity_id
_entity_poly.type
_entity_poly.pdbx_seq_one_letter_code
_entity_poly.pdbx_strand_id
1 'polypeptide(L)'
;MARLRFRLKVDGLADDVLMVHKYQGVESLSDSQQDGQHCYGFRYHIQLASRRSDLTALDVVDKTAQLEMWRDGLLVQRVHGIVRQFSQGNIGYRHTFYGLTLVPALDRLSLRHNSRIFQRQTAPEIIATLLEEMGITDYAFSLQRDCAQREFCVQYRETDLAFLHRLAAEEGLVYHFIHEEEKHTLLFTDDSQGLPKLDTPIPFNALAGGVIDSPYISAFEQHTQSHVSHTALQDYSFKKPSYSFAQQAHGQGIDYQRDTYEHFDAPGRFKDDVSGKAFNQIRLEYLRRDARTATGKSNHPSLQAGAKFDLQDHLDESVNRDWVVVRVQHEGHQPQALEEEGGSGATTYSNQFTLIPAEVNWRATPQVKPQMDGPCIAMVVGPENEEIFCDEHGRVKLHFPWDRYSNGDEHSSCWVRVSQGWAGSQYGMMAIPRVGHEVIVSFLNGDPDQPIVTGRTYHATNQPPYPLLEHKTKTVLRSESHQGEGFNELSFEDQAGQEKIYLHAQKDVEGLVLNDATMHIKHDKHLTVENDQFSHIHHHQHLTVDGECRLKVGQDHSVEVGGALQQKVATLVAIESGREISLKAGAKIVVEAGAELTLKAGGSFVKVDAGGVHLVGPAINLNAGGSAGSGSAYGGQLAAAPRMLAQAKPVAELVQPDIAASMQSGAARVIDVASLPTMMPSSANNTANDEPVAEEKTPERMLKSDLLKSSDELERLAMGQVSSYRRGNYSEEVKLLQQALMELGFDLGKAGADGDFGSKTKTAIEQFQKSYQPSHQTHPSYSIGPVDGIVGKGTLLALDEALMDGWVYENDEMDLKWLTVPKGQLTFDAEGNDIEGSPFFSRRVHVPNNNGKVIGNSGITIGRGLDLGSPPTGANGQNPSKLELRNLFHSAGLNPKLSMWLLSVEGKTKSDALDALNSSGLTDDELVITRKQQYIMFNLVYEYLENKTKILVTKRDVQEAYGVVDWDGMPSKVKDVVVDITYRGDSYSKTRMHYVPVLAKAKESGDYNDFTLVMKDTNIWSDVVVTAKNRFLRRWKYLQ
;
A
#
# COMPACT_ATOMS: atom_id res chain seq x y z
N MET A 1 -35.68 -49.22 47.17
CA MET A 1 -34.40 -48.49 47.14
C MET A 1 -33.65 -48.94 45.91
N ALA A 2 -33.29 -48.01 45.02
CA ALA A 2 -32.52 -48.33 43.83
C ALA A 2 -31.17 -48.94 44.20
N ARG A 3 -30.77 -50.02 43.51
CA ARG A 3 -29.47 -50.68 43.74
C ARG A 3 -28.42 -50.01 42.84
N LEU A 4 -27.65 -49.10 43.42
CA LEU A 4 -26.51 -48.47 42.76
C LEU A 4 -25.26 -49.36 42.84
N ARG A 5 -24.44 -49.35 41.78
CA ARG A 5 -23.13 -49.98 41.75
C ARG A 5 -22.17 -49.21 40.86
N PHE A 6 -20.95 -48.96 41.33
CA PHE A 6 -19.85 -48.38 40.57
C PHE A 6 -18.82 -49.45 40.20
N ARG A 7 -18.33 -49.40 38.96
CA ARG A 7 -17.31 -50.30 38.44
C ARG A 7 -16.27 -49.50 37.66
N LEU A 8 -15.01 -49.91 37.74
CA LEU A 8 -13.94 -49.37 36.91
C LEU A 8 -13.34 -50.50 36.08
N LYS A 9 -13.18 -50.25 34.78
CA LYS A 9 -12.39 -51.10 33.87
C LYS A 9 -11.11 -50.36 33.52
N VAL A 10 -9.97 -51.05 33.47
CA VAL A 10 -8.68 -50.50 33.04
C VAL A 10 -8.09 -51.46 32.00
N ASP A 11 -7.63 -50.91 30.88
CA ASP A 11 -7.03 -51.71 29.82
C ASP A 11 -5.86 -52.55 30.34
N GLY A 12 -5.84 -53.84 29.98
CA GLY A 12 -4.85 -54.81 30.43
C GLY A 12 -5.08 -55.42 31.82
N LEU A 13 -6.10 -54.97 32.59
CA LEU A 13 -6.46 -55.55 33.89
C LEU A 13 -7.83 -56.25 33.83
N ALA A 14 -7.98 -57.36 34.56
CA ALA A 14 -9.27 -58.02 34.70
C ALA A 14 -10.24 -57.16 35.54
N ASP A 15 -11.53 -57.17 35.18
CA ASP A 15 -12.54 -56.26 35.73
C ASP A 15 -12.82 -56.41 37.24
N ASP A 16 -12.34 -57.48 37.87
CA ASP A 16 -12.50 -57.77 39.31
C ASP A 16 -11.28 -57.36 40.13
N VAL A 17 -10.20 -56.89 39.49
CA VAL A 17 -8.96 -56.51 40.16
C VAL A 17 -9.11 -55.21 40.95
N LEU A 18 -9.82 -54.21 40.41
CA LEU A 18 -9.98 -52.89 41.02
C LEU A 18 -11.45 -52.62 41.34
N MET A 19 -11.76 -52.47 42.63
CA MET A 19 -13.11 -52.14 43.09
C MET A 19 -13.21 -50.66 43.45
N VAL A 20 -14.23 -49.97 42.94
CA VAL A 20 -14.47 -48.55 43.25
C VAL A 20 -15.04 -48.42 44.66
N HIS A 21 -14.31 -47.73 45.53
CA HIS A 21 -14.74 -47.41 46.88
C HIS A 21 -15.42 -46.03 46.93
N LYS A 22 -14.76 -45.01 46.37
CA LYS A 22 -15.24 -43.63 46.32
C LYS A 22 -14.72 -42.96 45.05
N TYR A 23 -15.47 -42.03 44.47
CA TYR A 23 -14.93 -41.13 43.47
C TYR A 23 -15.47 -39.71 43.63
N GLN A 24 -14.66 -38.75 43.18
CA GLN A 24 -15.03 -37.36 43.00
C GLN A 24 -14.67 -36.93 41.58
N GLY A 25 -15.67 -36.52 40.81
CA GLY A 25 -15.53 -36.07 39.44
C GLY A 25 -15.84 -34.60 39.30
N VAL A 26 -15.10 -33.91 38.45
CA VAL A 26 -15.48 -32.58 37.94
C VAL A 26 -15.55 -32.70 36.43
N GLU A 27 -16.63 -32.20 35.84
CA GLU A 27 -16.77 -32.01 34.41
C GLU A 27 -17.07 -30.53 34.11
N SER A 28 -16.59 -30.05 32.97
CA SER A 28 -16.81 -28.69 32.48
C SER A 28 -16.91 -28.68 30.96
N LEU A 29 -17.70 -27.74 30.43
CA LEU A 29 -17.70 -27.44 29.02
C LEU A 29 -16.37 -26.75 28.69
N SER A 30 -15.56 -27.35 27.83
CA SER A 30 -14.14 -27.05 27.64
C SER A 30 -13.32 -27.13 28.94
N ASP A 31 -12.57 -26.08 29.27
CA ASP A 31 -11.69 -26.03 30.43
C ASP A 31 -12.32 -25.29 31.62
N SER A 32 -11.94 -25.70 32.82
CA SER A 32 -12.24 -24.96 34.04
C SER A 32 -11.13 -25.15 35.08
N GLN A 33 -11.05 -24.23 36.03
CA GLN A 33 -10.11 -24.33 37.14
C GLN A 33 -10.85 -24.31 38.47
N GLN A 34 -10.46 -25.19 39.39
CA GLN A 34 -10.98 -25.24 40.75
C GLN A 34 -9.86 -25.64 41.73
N ASP A 35 -9.68 -24.87 42.80
CA ASP A 35 -8.72 -25.19 43.87
C ASP A 35 -7.30 -25.51 43.36
N GLY A 36 -6.88 -24.83 42.29
CA GLY A 36 -5.58 -25.02 41.64
C GLY A 36 -5.51 -26.20 40.66
N GLN A 37 -6.58 -26.98 40.47
CA GLN A 37 -6.64 -28.10 39.52
C GLN A 37 -7.40 -27.72 38.24
N HIS A 38 -6.81 -28.01 37.08
CA HIS A 38 -7.37 -27.68 35.76
C HIS A 38 -8.16 -28.83 35.14
N CYS A 39 -9.48 -28.75 35.05
CA CYS A 39 -10.30 -29.74 34.35
C CYS A 39 -10.37 -29.40 32.85
N TYR A 40 -10.03 -30.33 31.96
CA TYR A 40 -10.09 -30.15 30.51
C TYR A 40 -11.22 -30.97 29.90
N GLY A 41 -12.44 -30.73 30.36
CA GLY A 41 -13.65 -31.50 30.02
C GLY A 41 -14.10 -32.35 31.18
N PHE A 42 -13.25 -33.27 31.63
CA PHE A 42 -13.49 -34.02 32.86
C PHE A 42 -12.20 -34.37 33.61
N ARG A 43 -12.31 -34.50 34.93
CA ARG A 43 -11.29 -35.09 35.81
C ARG A 43 -11.95 -35.84 36.96
N TYR A 44 -11.65 -37.11 37.09
CA TYR A 44 -12.17 -37.97 38.15
C TYR A 44 -11.04 -38.51 39.02
N HIS A 45 -11.11 -38.22 40.32
CA HIS A 45 -10.27 -38.85 41.32
C HIS A 45 -11.02 -40.06 41.89
N ILE A 46 -10.46 -41.24 41.67
CA ILE A 46 -11.10 -42.51 41.99
C ILE A 46 -10.25 -43.22 43.05
N GLN A 47 -10.89 -43.53 44.18
CA GLN A 47 -10.32 -44.34 45.25
C GLN A 47 -10.78 -45.78 45.07
N LEU A 48 -9.80 -46.68 45.09
CA LEU A 48 -9.92 -48.07 44.69
C LEU A 48 -9.44 -48.99 45.81
N ALA A 49 -10.00 -50.19 45.85
CA ALA A 49 -9.52 -51.29 46.67
C ALA A 49 -9.22 -52.49 45.79
N SER A 50 -8.11 -53.17 46.05
CA SER A 50 -7.71 -54.40 45.35
C SER A 50 -7.22 -55.44 46.34
N ARG A 51 -7.43 -56.73 46.02
CA ARG A 51 -6.78 -57.83 46.74
C ARG A 51 -5.31 -58.03 46.31
N ARG A 52 -4.92 -57.42 45.19
CA ARG A 52 -3.53 -57.39 44.71
C ARG A 52 -2.79 -56.22 45.33
N SER A 53 -1.57 -56.48 45.81
CA SER A 53 -0.67 -55.46 46.36
C SER A 53 0.49 -55.10 45.43
N ASP A 54 0.56 -55.75 44.27
CA ASP A 54 1.66 -55.73 43.31
C ASP A 54 1.39 -54.89 42.06
N LEU A 55 0.25 -54.17 42.01
CA LEU A 55 -0.07 -53.29 40.88
C LEU A 55 0.91 -52.11 40.83
N THR A 56 1.47 -51.88 39.65
CA THR A 56 2.47 -50.83 39.40
C THR A 56 1.95 -49.75 38.47
N ALA A 57 2.70 -48.65 38.35
CA ALA A 57 2.37 -47.59 37.39
C ALA A 57 2.39 -48.10 35.93
N LEU A 58 3.18 -49.13 35.60
CA LEU A 58 3.24 -49.71 34.26
C LEU A 58 1.91 -50.37 33.85
N ASP A 59 1.16 -50.88 34.83
CA ASP A 59 -0.10 -51.58 34.61
C ASP A 59 -1.27 -50.61 34.40
N VAL A 60 -1.11 -49.32 34.76
CA VAL A 60 -2.24 -48.39 34.91
C VAL A 60 -2.03 -47.03 34.24
N VAL A 61 -0.87 -46.39 34.40
CA VAL A 61 -0.64 -45.02 33.91
C VAL A 61 -0.62 -44.99 32.38
N ASP A 62 -1.27 -43.98 31.80
CA ASP A 62 -1.44 -43.78 30.35
C ASP A 62 -2.25 -44.89 29.63
N LYS A 63 -2.83 -45.84 30.40
CA LYS A 63 -3.83 -46.80 29.91
C LYS A 63 -5.22 -46.18 29.87
N THR A 64 -6.07 -46.70 28.99
CA THR A 64 -7.48 -46.33 28.98
C THR A 64 -8.22 -46.94 30.17
N ALA A 65 -9.21 -46.23 30.66
CA ALA A 65 -10.05 -46.69 31.75
C ALA A 65 -11.47 -46.14 31.61
N GLN A 66 -12.44 -46.92 32.12
CA GLN A 66 -13.87 -46.63 32.03
C GLN A 66 -14.53 -46.78 33.39
N LEU A 67 -15.04 -45.67 33.92
CA LEU A 67 -15.89 -45.64 35.11
C LEU A 67 -17.36 -45.83 34.67
N GLU A 68 -18.03 -46.80 35.28
CA GLU A 68 -19.42 -47.15 34.99
C GLU A 68 -20.28 -46.98 36.25
N MET A 69 -21.44 -46.35 36.09
CA MET A 69 -22.49 -46.31 37.11
C MET A 69 -23.70 -47.12 36.66
N TRP A 70 -24.07 -48.09 37.49
CA TRP A 70 -25.22 -48.96 37.29
C TRP A 70 -26.31 -48.63 38.30
N ARG A 71 -27.55 -48.52 37.84
CA ARG A 71 -28.75 -48.35 38.68
C ARG A 71 -29.76 -49.42 38.30
N ASP A 72 -30.16 -50.24 39.27
CA ASP A 72 -31.17 -51.31 39.08
C ASP A 72 -30.83 -52.29 37.95
N GLY A 73 -29.53 -52.53 37.74
CA GLY A 73 -29.01 -53.44 36.71
C GLY A 73 -28.85 -52.80 35.33
N LEU A 74 -29.20 -51.53 35.15
CA LEU A 74 -28.99 -50.76 33.91
C LEU A 74 -27.78 -49.84 34.05
N LEU A 75 -26.97 -49.75 33.00
CA LEU A 75 -25.87 -48.78 32.93
C LEU A 75 -26.47 -47.38 32.66
N VAL A 76 -26.28 -46.45 33.59
CA VAL A 76 -26.88 -45.11 33.55
C VAL A 76 -25.88 -43.97 33.34
N GLN A 77 -24.58 -44.23 33.56
CA GLN A 77 -23.51 -43.29 33.19
C GLN A 77 -22.24 -44.07 32.87
N ARG A 78 -21.47 -43.54 31.92
CA ARG A 78 -20.14 -44.00 31.57
C ARG A 78 -19.21 -42.80 31.43
N VAL A 79 -17.99 -42.94 31.94
CA VAL A 79 -16.90 -41.98 31.73
C VAL A 79 -15.68 -42.76 31.27
N HIS A 80 -15.34 -42.61 30.00
CA HIS A 80 -14.16 -43.21 29.37
C HIS A 80 -13.04 -42.17 29.25
N GLY A 81 -11.81 -42.54 29.61
CA GLY A 81 -10.65 -41.65 29.59
C GLY A 81 -9.33 -42.41 29.66
N ILE A 82 -8.24 -41.69 29.95
CA ILE A 82 -6.92 -42.25 30.24
C ILE A 82 -6.53 -41.96 31.70
N VAL A 83 -5.68 -42.81 32.27
CA VAL A 83 -5.21 -42.61 33.64
C VAL A 83 -3.98 -41.70 33.65
N ARG A 84 -4.13 -40.49 34.19
CA ARG A 84 -3.06 -39.48 34.32
C ARG A 84 -2.10 -39.77 35.47
N GLN A 85 -2.64 -40.26 36.57
CA GLN A 85 -1.91 -40.45 37.82
C GLN A 85 -2.41 -41.71 38.49
N PHE A 86 -1.49 -42.45 39.09
CA PHE A 86 -1.75 -43.64 39.90
C PHE A 86 -0.98 -43.52 41.21
N SER A 87 -1.61 -43.87 42.33
CA SER A 87 -1.00 -43.88 43.64
C SER A 87 -1.36 -45.15 44.39
N GLN A 88 -0.39 -45.71 45.11
CA GLN A 88 -0.62 -46.77 46.08
C GLN A 88 -0.69 -46.15 47.47
N GLY A 89 -1.80 -46.38 48.16
CA GLY A 89 -2.00 -46.03 49.55
C GLY A 89 -1.59 -47.16 50.49
N ASN A 90 -2.25 -47.22 51.64
CA ASN A 90 -1.97 -48.24 52.64
C ASN A 90 -2.31 -49.65 52.15
N ILE A 91 -1.49 -50.61 52.54
CA ILE A 91 -1.82 -52.04 52.44
C ILE A 91 -2.57 -52.42 53.73
N GLY A 92 -3.87 -52.68 53.60
CA GLY A 92 -4.74 -53.12 54.68
C GLY A 92 -4.66 -54.63 54.92
N TYR A 93 -5.59 -55.17 55.72
CA TYR A 93 -5.58 -56.59 56.09
C TYR A 93 -6.04 -57.49 54.93
N ARG A 94 -7.10 -57.09 54.19
CA ARG A 94 -7.56 -57.81 52.98
C ARG A 94 -7.36 -57.06 51.67
N HIS A 95 -7.30 -55.73 51.72
CA HIS A 95 -7.20 -54.89 50.53
C HIS A 95 -5.99 -53.95 50.57
N THR A 96 -5.38 -53.74 49.42
CA THR A 96 -4.50 -52.60 49.16
C THR A 96 -5.32 -51.46 48.57
N PHE A 97 -5.16 -50.26 49.11
CA PHE A 97 -5.85 -49.08 48.61
C PHE A 97 -5.04 -48.41 47.51
N TYR A 98 -5.70 -48.06 46.41
CA TYR A 98 -5.12 -47.33 45.29
C TYR A 98 -5.92 -46.07 45.01
N GLY A 99 -5.26 -45.09 44.40
CA GLY A 99 -5.89 -43.90 43.84
C GLY A 99 -5.53 -43.78 42.38
N LEU A 100 -6.47 -43.30 41.57
CA LEU A 100 -6.15 -42.87 40.21
C LEU A 100 -6.89 -41.61 39.79
N THR A 101 -6.30 -40.90 38.84
CA THR A 101 -6.90 -39.71 38.23
C THR A 101 -7.21 -40.02 36.77
N LEU A 102 -8.50 -40.11 36.45
CA LEU A 102 -9.01 -40.32 35.10
C LEU A 102 -9.27 -38.98 34.42
N VAL A 103 -8.72 -38.78 33.22
CA VAL A 103 -8.81 -37.55 32.42
C VAL A 103 -9.06 -37.89 30.94
N PRO A 104 -9.49 -36.96 30.08
CA PRO A 104 -9.56 -37.21 28.64
C PRO A 104 -8.17 -37.37 28.02
N ALA A 105 -8.12 -38.04 26.87
CA ALA A 105 -6.88 -38.17 26.09
C ALA A 105 -6.30 -36.79 25.70
N LEU A 106 -7.16 -35.77 25.55
CA LEU A 106 -6.80 -34.37 25.34
C LEU A 106 -5.77 -33.83 26.36
N ASP A 107 -5.78 -34.33 27.60
CA ASP A 107 -4.85 -33.90 28.65
C ASP A 107 -3.38 -34.17 28.29
N ARG A 108 -3.09 -35.11 27.36
CA ARG A 108 -1.74 -35.35 26.83
C ARG A 108 -1.12 -34.11 26.17
N LEU A 109 -1.93 -33.26 25.55
CA LEU A 109 -1.45 -32.02 24.92
C LEU A 109 -0.85 -31.03 25.95
N SER A 110 -1.15 -31.20 27.25
CA SER A 110 -0.53 -30.40 28.32
C SER A 110 0.94 -30.75 28.55
N LEU A 111 1.41 -31.92 28.06
CA LEU A 111 2.76 -32.43 28.28
C LEU A 111 3.74 -32.05 27.18
N ARG A 112 3.26 -31.67 25.99
CA ARG A 112 4.12 -31.25 24.87
C ARG A 112 4.14 -29.73 24.78
N HIS A 113 5.35 -29.18 24.62
CA HIS A 113 5.63 -27.75 24.51
C HIS A 113 6.42 -27.47 23.24
N ASN A 114 6.01 -26.48 22.45
CA ASN A 114 6.54 -26.31 21.08
C ASN A 114 6.65 -24.83 20.64
N SER A 115 7.44 -24.62 19.59
CA SER A 115 7.45 -23.41 18.77
C SER A 115 7.41 -23.82 17.29
N ARG A 116 6.36 -23.41 16.56
CA ARG A 116 6.16 -23.77 15.16
C ARG A 116 5.17 -22.85 14.46
N ILE A 117 5.11 -22.95 13.14
CA ILE A 117 4.32 -22.10 12.26
C ILE A 117 3.31 -22.96 11.49
N PHE A 118 2.06 -22.51 11.46
CA PHE A 118 0.99 -22.99 10.58
C PHE A 118 0.67 -21.92 9.54
N GLN A 119 0.52 -22.34 8.29
CA GLN A 119 0.25 -21.44 7.17
C GLN A 119 -0.89 -21.98 6.33
N ARG A 120 -1.75 -21.07 5.88
CA ARG A 120 -2.91 -21.37 5.01
C ARG A 120 -3.76 -22.52 5.57
N GLN A 121 -4.01 -22.48 6.87
CA GLN A 121 -4.88 -23.43 7.57
C GLN A 121 -5.91 -22.68 8.39
N THR A 122 -7.10 -23.24 8.50
CA THR A 122 -8.17 -22.81 9.39
C THR A 122 -7.87 -23.27 10.82
N ALA A 123 -8.50 -22.65 11.82
CA ALA A 123 -8.31 -23.07 13.21
C ALA A 123 -8.72 -24.54 13.46
N PRO A 124 -9.84 -25.07 12.91
CA PRO A 124 -10.17 -26.49 13.02
C PRO A 124 -9.10 -27.43 12.44
N GLU A 125 -8.49 -27.10 11.29
CA GLU A 125 -7.41 -27.90 10.68
C GLU A 125 -6.15 -27.91 11.57
N ILE A 126 -5.80 -26.77 12.16
CA ILE A 126 -4.70 -26.67 13.12
C ILE A 126 -4.98 -27.51 14.36
N ILE A 127 -6.20 -27.42 14.91
CA ILE A 127 -6.62 -28.21 16.08
C ILE A 127 -6.58 -29.70 15.76
N ALA A 128 -7.09 -30.13 14.60
CA ALA A 128 -7.03 -31.51 14.13
C ALA A 128 -5.57 -32.02 14.09
N THR A 129 -4.66 -31.23 13.52
CA THR A 129 -3.23 -31.58 13.48
C THR A 129 -2.66 -31.81 14.89
N LEU A 130 -3.01 -30.96 15.87
CA LEU A 130 -2.56 -31.12 17.27
C LEU A 130 -3.07 -32.43 17.91
N LEU A 131 -4.32 -32.80 17.61
CA LEU A 131 -4.98 -34.00 18.14
C LEU A 131 -4.39 -35.28 17.52
N GLU A 132 -4.26 -35.31 16.20
CA GLU A 132 -3.73 -36.44 15.45
C GLU A 132 -2.28 -36.77 15.84
N GLU A 133 -1.44 -35.75 16.02
CA GLU A 133 -0.05 -35.94 16.48
C GLU A 133 0.05 -36.57 17.88
N MET A 134 -1.02 -36.51 18.68
CA MET A 134 -1.13 -37.15 20.00
C MET A 134 -1.94 -38.46 19.98
N GLY A 135 -2.28 -38.95 18.78
CA GLY A 135 -3.06 -40.18 18.59
C GLY A 135 -4.53 -40.06 18.99
N ILE A 136 -5.08 -38.84 19.02
CA ILE A 136 -6.49 -38.59 19.30
C ILE A 136 -7.22 -38.50 17.96
N THR A 137 -7.89 -39.58 17.58
CA THR A 137 -8.61 -39.69 16.29
C THR A 137 -10.12 -39.55 16.41
N ASP A 138 -10.67 -39.77 17.60
CA ASP A 138 -12.10 -39.64 17.87
C ASP A 138 -12.44 -38.18 18.22
N TYR A 139 -12.48 -37.32 17.20
CA TYR A 139 -12.94 -35.95 17.33
C TYR A 139 -13.86 -35.54 16.18
N ALA A 140 -14.70 -34.54 16.41
CA ALA A 140 -15.59 -33.98 15.41
C ALA A 140 -15.78 -32.47 15.61
N PHE A 141 -16.14 -31.79 14.53
CA PHE A 141 -16.48 -30.37 14.51
C PHE A 141 -17.92 -30.22 14.03
N SER A 142 -18.79 -29.65 14.86
CA SER A 142 -20.17 -29.28 14.54
C SER A 142 -20.29 -27.77 14.62
N LEU A 143 -19.89 -27.09 13.54
CA LEU A 143 -19.78 -25.62 13.51
C LEU A 143 -20.89 -25.03 12.63
N GLN A 144 -21.50 -23.93 13.08
CA GLN A 144 -22.44 -23.13 12.29
C GLN A 144 -21.71 -22.12 11.40
N ARG A 145 -20.52 -21.65 11.82
CA ARG A 145 -19.70 -20.68 11.09
C ARG A 145 -18.49 -21.34 10.42
N ASP A 146 -18.19 -20.87 9.21
CA ASP A 146 -16.91 -21.15 8.55
C ASP A 146 -15.77 -20.34 9.16
N CYS A 147 -14.75 -21.03 9.66
CA CYS A 147 -13.54 -20.40 10.18
C CYS A 147 -12.63 -19.94 9.03
N ALA A 148 -12.19 -18.67 9.05
CA ALA A 148 -11.32 -18.13 8.01
C ALA A 148 -9.95 -18.83 8.01
N GLN A 149 -9.41 -19.03 6.80
CA GLN A 149 -8.05 -19.54 6.64
C GLN A 149 -7.03 -18.49 7.11
N ARG A 150 -6.09 -18.90 7.97
CA ARG A 150 -5.05 -18.02 8.49
C ARG A 150 -3.83 -18.06 7.58
N GLU A 151 -3.40 -16.89 7.08
CA GLU A 151 -2.16 -16.79 6.29
C GLU A 151 -0.95 -17.26 7.12
N PHE A 152 -0.94 -16.90 8.40
CA PHE A 152 0.17 -17.15 9.32
C PHE A 152 -0.35 -17.28 10.76
N CYS A 153 -0.04 -18.39 11.42
CA CYS A 153 -0.37 -18.62 12.82
C CYS A 153 0.75 -19.38 13.52
N VAL A 154 1.25 -18.84 14.62
CA VAL A 154 2.43 -19.32 15.33
C VAL A 154 1.99 -19.86 16.69
N GLN A 155 2.43 -21.08 16.97
CA GLN A 155 2.54 -21.61 18.33
C GLN A 155 3.93 -21.21 18.83
N TYR A 156 4.05 -20.42 19.89
CA TYR A 156 5.35 -19.95 20.37
C TYR A 156 5.51 -20.16 21.87
N ARG A 157 6.46 -21.03 22.25
CA ARG A 157 6.81 -21.32 23.64
C ARG A 157 5.58 -21.58 24.52
N GLU A 158 4.66 -22.36 24.00
CA GLU A 158 3.43 -22.75 24.70
C GLU A 158 3.17 -24.25 24.52
N THR A 159 2.37 -24.83 25.43
CA THR A 159 1.93 -26.22 25.27
C THR A 159 0.92 -26.32 24.14
N ASP A 160 0.78 -27.50 23.54
CA ASP A 160 -0.23 -27.69 22.49
C ASP A 160 -1.64 -27.45 23.02
N LEU A 161 -1.88 -27.78 24.29
CA LEU A 161 -3.18 -27.57 24.92
C LEU A 161 -3.47 -26.08 25.09
N ALA A 162 -2.49 -25.29 25.52
CA ALA A 162 -2.64 -23.84 25.63
C ALA A 162 -2.90 -23.20 24.25
N PHE A 163 -2.17 -23.67 23.22
CA PHE A 163 -2.37 -23.22 21.84
C PHE A 163 -3.77 -23.57 21.32
N LEU A 164 -4.23 -24.81 21.54
CA LEU A 164 -5.59 -25.25 21.20
C LEU A 164 -6.65 -24.40 21.89
N HIS A 165 -6.54 -24.17 23.21
CA HIS A 165 -7.50 -23.37 23.96
C HIS A 165 -7.53 -21.92 23.51
N ARG A 166 -6.36 -21.34 23.19
CA ARG A 166 -6.29 -19.99 22.63
C ARG A 166 -7.00 -19.90 21.28
N LEU A 167 -6.74 -20.83 20.36
CA LEU A 167 -7.40 -20.87 19.05
C LEU A 167 -8.92 -21.09 19.19
N ALA A 168 -9.32 -22.01 20.06
CA ALA A 168 -10.73 -22.28 20.34
C ALA A 168 -11.44 -21.02 20.88
N ALA A 169 -10.83 -20.30 21.83
CA ALA A 169 -11.40 -19.08 22.37
C ALA A 169 -11.46 -17.93 21.34
N GLU A 170 -10.44 -17.78 20.47
CA GLU A 170 -10.44 -16.79 19.38
C GLU A 170 -11.60 -17.04 18.40
N GLU A 171 -11.87 -18.29 18.05
CA GLU A 171 -12.93 -18.66 17.11
C GLU A 171 -14.30 -18.93 17.77
N GLY A 172 -14.39 -18.81 19.10
CA GLY A 172 -15.61 -19.02 19.88
C GLY A 172 -16.00 -20.48 20.08
N LEU A 173 -15.09 -21.41 19.83
CA LEU A 173 -15.30 -22.84 19.95
C LEU A 173 -15.27 -23.29 21.40
N VAL A 174 -16.20 -24.18 21.74
CA VAL A 174 -16.17 -24.98 22.97
C VAL A 174 -16.18 -26.46 22.63
N TYR A 175 -15.73 -27.30 23.55
CA TYR A 175 -15.74 -28.74 23.35
C TYR A 175 -16.34 -29.49 24.52
N HIS A 176 -16.94 -30.64 24.23
CA HIS A 176 -17.40 -31.60 25.22
C HIS A 176 -17.05 -33.02 24.79
N PHE A 177 -17.29 -33.99 25.68
CA PHE A 177 -16.98 -35.39 25.44
C PHE A 177 -18.25 -36.22 25.37
N ILE A 178 -18.37 -37.01 24.30
CA ILE A 178 -19.40 -38.05 24.16
C ILE A 178 -18.76 -39.37 24.56
N HIS A 179 -19.26 -39.99 25.62
CA HIS A 179 -18.74 -41.26 26.12
C HIS A 179 -19.50 -42.44 25.51
N GLU A 180 -18.80 -43.22 24.69
CA GLU A 180 -19.30 -44.44 24.09
C GLU A 180 -18.63 -45.65 24.74
N GLU A 181 -18.95 -46.86 24.28
CA GLU A 181 -18.25 -48.05 24.79
C GLU A 181 -16.79 -48.04 24.32
N GLU A 182 -15.86 -48.13 25.27
CA GLU A 182 -14.41 -48.21 25.02
C GLU A 182 -13.77 -46.98 24.32
N LYS A 183 -14.53 -45.88 24.12
CA LYS A 183 -14.02 -44.63 23.54
C LYS A 183 -14.72 -43.39 24.06
N HIS A 184 -14.06 -42.25 23.92
CA HIS A 184 -14.66 -40.92 24.14
C HIS A 184 -14.39 -40.04 22.93
N THR A 185 -15.43 -39.43 22.38
CA THR A 185 -15.33 -38.56 21.21
C THR A 185 -15.31 -37.10 21.65
N LEU A 186 -14.30 -36.35 21.22
CA LEU A 186 -14.16 -34.91 21.48
C LEU A 186 -14.95 -34.11 20.43
N LEU A 187 -16.06 -33.48 20.81
CA LEU A 187 -16.90 -32.70 19.90
C LEU A 187 -16.73 -31.20 20.14
N PHE A 188 -16.24 -30.49 19.12
CA PHE A 188 -16.18 -29.03 19.10
C PHE A 188 -17.46 -28.43 18.51
N THR A 189 -17.96 -27.35 19.11
CA THR A 189 -19.10 -26.57 18.62
C THR A 189 -18.88 -25.08 18.86
N ASP A 190 -19.47 -24.24 18.01
CA ASP A 190 -19.55 -22.78 18.15
C ASP A 190 -20.97 -22.30 18.52
N ASP A 191 -21.90 -23.22 18.75
CA ASP A 191 -23.27 -22.89 19.10
C ASP A 191 -23.86 -23.92 20.07
N SER A 192 -24.65 -23.46 21.04
CA SER A 192 -25.32 -24.32 22.03
C SER A 192 -26.33 -25.28 21.38
N GLN A 193 -26.84 -24.96 20.18
CA GLN A 193 -27.72 -25.85 19.44
C GLN A 193 -27.01 -27.14 19.00
N GLY A 194 -25.70 -27.08 18.76
CA GLY A 194 -24.88 -28.26 18.44
C GLY A 194 -24.64 -29.22 19.62
N LEU A 195 -25.06 -28.88 20.84
CA LEU A 195 -24.94 -29.74 22.01
C LEU A 195 -26.03 -30.84 22.05
N PRO A 196 -25.72 -32.05 22.58
CA PRO A 196 -26.69 -33.13 22.70
C PRO A 196 -27.79 -32.80 23.72
N LYS A 197 -29.04 -33.20 23.43
CA LYS A 197 -30.20 -33.03 24.32
C LYS A 197 -30.62 -34.39 24.89
N LEU A 198 -30.91 -34.44 26.19
CA LEU A 198 -31.49 -35.61 26.85
C LEU A 198 -32.95 -35.82 26.39
N ASP A 199 -33.32 -37.07 26.12
CA ASP A 199 -34.65 -37.42 25.61
C ASP A 199 -35.77 -37.20 26.64
N THR A 200 -35.45 -37.36 27.92
CA THR A 200 -36.42 -37.28 29.01
C THR A 200 -36.22 -36.01 29.84
N PRO A 201 -37.27 -35.21 30.06
CA PRO A 201 -37.23 -34.09 30.99
C PRO A 201 -36.87 -34.53 32.42
N ILE A 202 -36.21 -33.64 33.16
CA ILE A 202 -35.80 -33.90 34.54
C ILE A 202 -36.77 -33.16 35.49
N PRO A 203 -37.44 -33.88 36.41
CA PRO A 203 -38.35 -33.25 37.37
C PRO A 203 -37.58 -32.53 38.48
N PHE A 204 -38.10 -31.38 38.89
CA PHE A 204 -37.71 -30.70 40.12
C PHE A 204 -38.57 -31.19 41.29
N ASN A 205 -37.94 -31.51 42.41
CA ASN A 205 -38.63 -31.93 43.62
C ASN A 205 -38.35 -30.98 44.78
N ALA A 206 -39.34 -30.15 45.11
CA ALA A 206 -39.29 -29.22 46.23
C ALA A 206 -39.58 -29.88 47.60
N LEU A 207 -40.07 -31.12 47.64
CA LEU A 207 -40.52 -31.77 48.88
C LEU A 207 -39.35 -32.34 49.69
N ALA A 208 -39.11 -31.78 50.88
CA ALA A 208 -38.19 -32.34 51.85
C ALA A 208 -38.70 -33.71 52.35
N GLY A 209 -38.11 -34.80 51.83
CA GLY A 209 -38.40 -36.18 52.26
C GLY A 209 -39.34 -37.00 51.35
N GLY A 210 -39.78 -36.46 50.21
CA GLY A 210 -40.52 -37.23 49.21
C GLY A 210 -39.56 -38.14 48.41
N VAL A 211 -39.73 -39.46 48.50
CA VAL A 211 -38.98 -40.42 47.68
C VAL A 211 -39.65 -40.47 46.30
N ILE A 212 -39.01 -39.86 45.30
CA ILE A 212 -39.35 -40.07 43.90
C ILE A 212 -38.53 -41.24 43.38
N ASP A 213 -39.18 -42.18 42.68
CA ASP A 213 -38.53 -43.38 42.14
C ASP A 213 -37.54 -43.06 41.00
N SER A 214 -37.78 -41.97 40.26
CA SER A 214 -36.88 -41.42 39.24
C SER A 214 -35.85 -40.43 39.83
N PRO A 215 -34.67 -40.29 39.22
CA PRO A 215 -33.75 -39.22 39.59
C PRO A 215 -34.33 -37.82 39.33
N TYR A 216 -34.00 -36.86 40.19
CA TYR A 216 -34.61 -35.52 40.22
C TYR A 216 -33.60 -34.45 40.65
N ILE A 217 -33.91 -33.19 40.34
CA ILE A 217 -33.21 -32.01 40.87
C ILE A 217 -33.86 -31.61 42.20
N SER A 218 -33.05 -31.50 43.26
CA SER A 218 -33.53 -31.21 44.62
C SER A 218 -33.32 -29.77 45.07
N ALA A 219 -32.46 -29.02 44.37
CA ALA A 219 -32.17 -27.62 44.66
C ALA A 219 -31.83 -26.89 43.36
N PHE A 220 -32.31 -25.66 43.21
CA PHE A 220 -32.11 -24.82 42.05
C PHE A 220 -32.05 -23.34 42.48
N GLU A 221 -31.03 -22.63 42.05
CA GLU A 221 -30.77 -21.23 42.40
C GLU A 221 -30.33 -20.47 41.14
N GLN A 222 -31.01 -19.38 40.80
CA GLN A 222 -30.66 -18.54 39.64
C GLN A 222 -29.81 -17.35 40.07
N HIS A 223 -28.78 -17.05 39.28
CA HIS A 223 -27.86 -15.94 39.49
C HIS A 223 -27.92 -14.99 38.29
N THR A 224 -28.10 -13.70 38.56
CA THR A 224 -28.04 -12.63 37.55
C THR A 224 -27.15 -11.51 38.07
N GLN A 225 -26.25 -11.01 37.22
CA GLN A 225 -25.28 -9.99 37.59
C GLN A 225 -24.93 -9.09 36.41
N SER A 226 -24.54 -7.84 36.69
CA SER A 226 -24.10 -6.89 35.67
C SER A 226 -22.76 -7.30 35.04
N HIS A 227 -22.66 -7.17 33.73
CA HIS A 227 -21.44 -7.42 32.94
C HIS A 227 -21.26 -6.35 31.85
N VAL A 228 -20.22 -6.51 31.03
CA VAL A 228 -19.98 -5.68 29.83
C VAL A 228 -21.26 -5.56 29.00
N SER A 229 -21.61 -4.33 28.60
CA SER A 229 -22.82 -4.06 27.83
C SER A 229 -22.58 -4.13 26.33
N HIS A 230 -21.41 -3.71 25.86
CA HIS A 230 -21.02 -3.79 24.46
C HIS A 230 -19.50 -3.87 24.31
N THR A 231 -19.05 -4.39 23.18
CA THR A 231 -17.63 -4.49 22.80
C THR A 231 -17.35 -3.66 21.56
N ALA A 232 -16.14 -3.09 21.50
CA ALA A 232 -15.64 -2.36 20.34
C ALA A 232 -14.20 -2.81 20.04
N LEU A 233 -13.99 -3.45 18.89
CA LEU A 233 -12.67 -3.91 18.44
C LEU A 233 -12.24 -3.17 17.18
N GLN A 234 -10.93 -2.88 17.08
CA GLN A 234 -10.33 -2.20 15.92
C GLN A 234 -9.02 -2.85 15.49
N ASP A 235 -8.72 -2.82 14.20
CA ASP A 235 -7.45 -3.30 13.66
C ASP A 235 -7.00 -2.47 12.44
N TYR A 236 -5.75 -2.64 12.03
CA TYR A 236 -5.12 -1.94 10.93
C TYR A 236 -4.65 -2.91 9.84
N SER A 237 -4.91 -2.58 8.58
CA SER A 237 -4.31 -3.27 7.43
C SER A 237 -3.53 -2.29 6.58
N PHE A 238 -2.26 -2.60 6.32
CA PHE A 238 -1.45 -1.79 5.39
C PHE A 238 -1.97 -1.85 3.95
N LYS A 239 -2.77 -2.86 3.61
CA LYS A 239 -3.45 -2.96 2.30
C LYS A 239 -4.66 -2.03 2.18
N LYS A 240 -5.23 -1.58 3.32
CA LYS A 240 -6.36 -0.63 3.39
C LYS A 240 -6.11 0.39 4.51
N PRO A 241 -5.06 1.24 4.39
CA PRO A 241 -4.55 2.03 5.52
C PRO A 241 -5.50 3.12 6.03
N SER A 242 -6.44 3.58 5.21
CA SER A 242 -7.49 4.54 5.60
C SER A 242 -8.70 3.89 6.24
N TYR A 243 -8.82 2.56 6.19
CA TYR A 243 -9.96 1.82 6.73
C TYR A 243 -9.63 1.30 8.13
N SER A 244 -10.45 1.67 9.13
CA SER A 244 -10.17 1.43 10.55
C SER A 244 -10.60 0.06 11.07
N PHE A 245 -11.29 -0.76 10.26
CA PHE A 245 -11.83 -2.06 10.66
C PHE A 245 -12.50 -2.02 12.04
N ALA A 246 -13.34 -1.00 12.30
CA ALA A 246 -14.02 -0.85 13.57
C ALA A 246 -15.29 -1.72 13.61
N GLN A 247 -15.40 -2.58 14.62
CA GLN A 247 -16.54 -3.49 14.82
C GLN A 247 -17.13 -3.32 16.22
N GLN A 248 -18.46 -3.41 16.31
CA GLN A 248 -19.21 -3.27 17.55
C GLN A 248 -20.28 -4.36 17.70
N ALA A 249 -20.58 -4.74 18.94
CA ALA A 249 -21.58 -5.74 19.30
C ALA A 249 -22.20 -5.37 20.65
N HIS A 250 -23.52 -5.50 20.75
CA HIS A 250 -24.29 -5.11 21.93
C HIS A 250 -24.91 -6.34 22.61
N GLY A 251 -24.84 -6.38 23.94
CA GLY A 251 -25.41 -7.44 24.74
C GLY A 251 -26.94 -7.40 24.73
N GLN A 252 -27.56 -8.56 24.69
CA GLN A 252 -29.01 -8.71 24.83
C GLN A 252 -29.41 -8.99 26.29
N GLY A 253 -30.67 -8.71 26.63
CA GLY A 253 -31.24 -8.99 27.95
C GLY A 253 -30.50 -8.26 29.08
N ILE A 254 -30.26 -6.96 28.90
CA ILE A 254 -29.47 -6.11 29.80
C ILE A 254 -30.30 -5.10 30.60
N ASP A 255 -31.62 -5.25 30.65
CA ASP A 255 -32.56 -4.27 31.26
C ASP A 255 -32.29 -4.02 32.76
N TYR A 256 -31.59 -4.94 33.42
CA TYR A 256 -31.18 -4.84 34.84
C TYR A 256 -29.88 -4.07 35.06
N GLN A 257 -29.22 -3.58 34.00
CA GLN A 257 -27.94 -2.85 34.08
C GLN A 257 -27.90 -1.64 33.14
N ARG A 258 -26.84 -0.84 33.24
CA ARG A 258 -26.56 0.26 32.31
C ARG A 258 -25.97 -0.28 31.00
N ASP A 259 -26.21 0.46 29.92
CA ASP A 259 -25.69 0.19 28.58
C ASP A 259 -24.30 0.80 28.32
N THR A 260 -23.72 1.52 29.29
CA THR A 260 -22.45 2.25 29.14
C THR A 260 -21.19 1.47 29.56
N TYR A 261 -21.29 0.19 29.92
CA TYR A 261 -20.13 -0.64 30.29
C TYR A 261 -19.41 -1.19 29.07
N GLU A 262 -18.70 -0.33 28.34
CA GLU A 262 -17.92 -0.67 27.15
C GLU A 262 -16.67 -1.51 27.47
N HIS A 263 -16.37 -2.48 26.60
CA HIS A 263 -15.06 -3.13 26.50
C HIS A 263 -14.44 -2.84 25.13
N PHE A 264 -13.41 -1.99 25.12
CA PHE A 264 -12.64 -1.65 23.92
C PHE A 264 -11.28 -2.35 23.92
N ASP A 265 -10.86 -2.88 22.76
CA ASP A 265 -9.53 -3.49 22.59
C ASP A 265 -8.99 -3.31 21.15
N ALA A 266 -7.67 -3.22 21.02
CA ALA A 266 -6.95 -3.10 19.75
C ALA A 266 -5.50 -3.63 19.90
N PRO A 267 -5.00 -4.48 18.98
CA PRO A 267 -5.61 -4.89 17.72
C PRO A 267 -6.66 -6.01 17.87
N GLY A 268 -7.72 -5.96 17.07
CA GLY A 268 -8.82 -6.93 17.05
C GLY A 268 -8.52 -8.25 16.34
N ARG A 269 -7.40 -8.35 15.60
CA ARG A 269 -6.89 -9.56 14.92
C ARG A 269 -7.71 -10.03 13.72
N PHE A 270 -8.30 -9.10 12.98
CA PHE A 270 -9.03 -9.36 11.74
C PHE A 270 -8.65 -8.35 10.65
N LYS A 271 -8.80 -8.75 9.38
CA LYS A 271 -8.47 -7.91 8.21
C LYS A 271 -9.64 -7.76 7.23
N ASP A 272 -10.82 -8.17 7.66
CA ASP A 272 -12.09 -8.09 6.96
C ASP A 272 -13.25 -7.98 7.97
N ASP A 273 -14.38 -7.47 7.53
CA ASP A 273 -15.52 -7.19 8.41
C ASP A 273 -16.30 -8.43 8.83
N VAL A 274 -16.26 -9.51 8.04
CA VAL A 274 -16.98 -10.76 8.36
C VAL A 274 -16.35 -11.42 9.58
N SER A 275 -15.03 -11.62 9.54
CA SER A 275 -14.26 -12.13 10.68
C SER A 275 -14.32 -11.16 11.87
N GLY A 276 -14.24 -9.85 11.61
CA GLY A 276 -14.27 -8.84 12.66
C GLY A 276 -15.58 -8.80 13.44
N LYS A 277 -16.73 -8.88 12.77
CA LYS A 277 -18.05 -8.98 13.43
C LYS A 277 -18.14 -10.24 14.29
N ALA A 278 -17.69 -11.38 13.77
CA ALA A 278 -17.71 -12.65 14.49
C ALA A 278 -16.83 -12.59 15.76
N PHE A 279 -15.58 -12.14 15.65
CA PHE A 279 -14.67 -12.04 16.80
C PHE A 279 -15.18 -11.08 17.87
N ASN A 280 -15.78 -9.97 17.47
CA ASN A 280 -16.37 -9.02 18.40
C ASN A 280 -17.58 -9.61 19.16
N GLN A 281 -18.46 -10.32 18.45
CA GLN A 281 -19.59 -11.03 19.05
C GLN A 281 -19.12 -12.14 20.02
N ILE A 282 -18.14 -12.96 19.61
CA ILE A 282 -17.55 -14.02 20.44
C ILE A 282 -16.95 -13.43 21.73
N ARG A 283 -16.22 -12.32 21.61
CA ARG A 283 -15.64 -11.63 22.77
C ARG A 283 -16.72 -11.15 23.74
N LEU A 284 -17.80 -10.55 23.23
CA LEU A 284 -18.93 -10.11 24.03
C LEU A 284 -19.61 -11.28 24.74
N GLU A 285 -19.87 -12.38 24.03
CA GLU A 285 -20.50 -13.59 24.58
C GLU A 285 -19.66 -14.21 25.69
N TYR A 286 -18.32 -14.27 25.53
CA TYR A 286 -17.42 -14.66 26.61
C TYR A 286 -17.52 -13.74 27.83
N LEU A 287 -17.43 -12.42 27.62
CA LEU A 287 -17.49 -11.43 28.71
C LEU A 287 -18.82 -11.44 29.45
N ARG A 288 -19.88 -11.99 28.84
CA ARG A 288 -21.22 -12.10 29.41
C ARG A 288 -21.64 -13.53 29.75
N ARG A 289 -20.78 -14.53 29.60
CA ARG A 289 -21.15 -15.95 29.77
C ARG A 289 -21.71 -16.28 31.16
N ASP A 290 -21.25 -15.55 32.18
CA ASP A 290 -21.68 -15.70 33.58
C ASP A 290 -22.78 -14.70 33.99
N ALA A 291 -23.34 -13.93 33.06
CA ALA A 291 -24.34 -12.90 33.37
C ALA A 291 -25.67 -13.49 33.84
N ARG A 292 -26.03 -14.68 33.34
CA ARG A 292 -27.24 -15.42 33.70
C ARG A 292 -26.89 -16.90 33.84
N THR A 293 -26.72 -17.37 35.07
CA THR A 293 -26.41 -18.77 35.37
C THR A 293 -27.40 -19.34 36.39
N ALA A 294 -27.44 -20.66 36.52
CA ALA A 294 -28.15 -21.31 37.61
C ALA A 294 -27.28 -22.39 38.25
N THR A 295 -27.41 -22.61 39.55
CA THR A 295 -26.72 -23.67 40.28
C THR A 295 -27.72 -24.59 40.96
N GLY A 296 -27.41 -25.89 41.05
CA GLY A 296 -28.32 -26.85 41.64
C GLY A 296 -27.68 -28.12 42.14
N LYS A 297 -28.50 -28.98 42.75
CA LYS A 297 -28.12 -30.31 43.26
C LYS A 297 -29.07 -31.36 42.71
N SER A 298 -28.55 -32.51 42.31
CA SER A 298 -29.38 -33.66 41.89
C SER A 298 -28.78 -35.01 42.26
N ASN A 299 -29.55 -36.05 42.00
CA ASN A 299 -29.07 -37.44 41.93
C ASN A 299 -29.18 -38.01 40.49
N HIS A 300 -29.31 -37.16 39.47
CA HIS A 300 -29.49 -37.56 38.08
C HIS A 300 -28.14 -37.91 37.42
N PRO A 301 -27.88 -39.17 37.03
CA PRO A 301 -26.56 -39.61 36.55
C PRO A 301 -26.19 -39.06 35.17
N SER A 302 -27.17 -38.75 34.33
CA SER A 302 -26.93 -38.25 32.96
C SER A 302 -26.63 -36.75 32.85
N LEU A 303 -26.60 -36.01 33.97
CA LEU A 303 -26.18 -34.61 33.95
C LEU A 303 -24.66 -34.55 33.81
N GLN A 304 -24.20 -34.37 32.58
CA GLN A 304 -22.79 -34.24 32.20
C GLN A 304 -22.55 -32.88 31.54
N ALA A 305 -21.32 -32.38 31.62
CA ALA A 305 -21.01 -31.09 30.99
C ALA A 305 -21.17 -31.16 29.46
N GLY A 306 -21.86 -30.16 28.89
CA GLY A 306 -22.25 -30.14 27.48
C GLY A 306 -23.60 -30.79 27.18
N ALA A 307 -24.31 -31.37 28.16
CA ALA A 307 -25.65 -31.88 27.95
C ALA A 307 -26.73 -30.78 28.06
N LYS A 308 -27.74 -30.84 27.20
CA LYS A 308 -28.99 -30.07 27.29
C LYS A 308 -30.10 -30.92 27.89
N PHE A 309 -30.98 -30.31 28.68
CA PHE A 309 -32.17 -30.99 29.20
C PHE A 309 -33.30 -30.01 29.46
N ASP A 310 -34.53 -30.52 29.45
CA ASP A 310 -35.72 -29.77 29.84
C ASP A 310 -35.96 -29.95 31.35
N LEU A 311 -36.07 -28.84 32.09
CA LEU A 311 -36.51 -28.87 33.49
C LEU A 311 -38.04 -28.81 33.55
N GLN A 312 -38.65 -29.63 34.41
CA GLN A 312 -40.09 -29.62 34.66
C GLN A 312 -40.40 -29.64 36.16
N ASP A 313 -41.66 -29.37 36.51
CA ASP A 313 -42.19 -29.40 37.88
C ASP A 313 -41.58 -28.37 38.85
N HIS A 314 -40.87 -27.35 38.35
CA HIS A 314 -40.47 -26.21 39.17
C HIS A 314 -41.68 -25.29 39.43
N LEU A 315 -41.78 -24.74 40.65
CA LEU A 315 -42.90 -23.88 41.07
C LEU A 315 -42.95 -22.53 40.35
N ASP A 316 -41.81 -22.10 39.81
CA ASP A 316 -41.69 -20.94 38.92
C ASP A 316 -41.60 -21.43 37.47
N GLU A 317 -42.64 -21.14 36.68
CA GLU A 317 -42.77 -21.53 35.28
C GLU A 317 -41.66 -20.98 34.38
N SER A 318 -41.05 -19.85 34.73
CA SER A 318 -39.95 -19.28 33.95
C SER A 318 -38.67 -20.14 33.98
N VAL A 319 -38.59 -21.06 34.95
CA VAL A 319 -37.47 -21.99 35.14
C VAL A 319 -37.73 -23.32 34.41
N ASN A 320 -38.99 -23.65 34.10
CA ASN A 320 -39.39 -24.85 33.37
C ASN A 320 -39.09 -24.69 31.87
N ARG A 321 -37.82 -24.79 31.52
CA ARG A 321 -37.27 -24.55 30.17
C ARG A 321 -36.07 -25.45 29.90
N ASP A 322 -35.47 -25.29 28.73
CA ASP A 322 -34.22 -25.94 28.38
C ASP A 322 -33.00 -25.25 29.00
N TRP A 323 -32.10 -26.07 29.52
CA TRP A 323 -30.86 -25.65 30.17
C TRP A 323 -29.67 -26.43 29.61
N VAL A 324 -28.51 -25.77 29.52
CA VAL A 324 -27.22 -26.38 29.18
C VAL A 324 -26.39 -26.54 30.44
N VAL A 325 -25.86 -27.73 30.68
CA VAL A 325 -24.91 -27.99 31.77
C VAL A 325 -23.53 -27.50 31.36
N VAL A 326 -23.03 -26.43 31.98
CA VAL A 326 -21.66 -25.93 31.72
C VAL A 326 -20.63 -26.52 32.65
N ARG A 327 -21.06 -27.00 33.83
CA ARG A 327 -20.19 -27.63 34.83
C ARG A 327 -20.98 -28.57 35.71
N VAL A 328 -20.37 -29.68 36.13
CA VAL A 328 -20.94 -30.59 37.12
C VAL A 328 -19.84 -31.21 37.98
N GLN A 329 -20.13 -31.38 39.27
CA GLN A 329 -19.31 -32.09 40.24
C GLN A 329 -20.06 -33.33 40.68
N HIS A 330 -19.45 -34.50 40.52
CA HIS A 330 -20.01 -35.79 40.88
C HIS A 330 -19.35 -36.34 42.15
N GLU A 331 -20.16 -36.89 43.05
CA GLU A 331 -19.66 -37.67 44.19
C GLU A 331 -20.37 -39.01 44.26
N GLY A 332 -19.59 -40.09 44.26
CA GLY A 332 -20.08 -41.45 44.43
C GLY A 332 -19.37 -42.16 45.57
N HIS A 333 -20.14 -42.84 46.43
CA HIS A 333 -19.64 -43.61 47.55
C HIS A 333 -20.23 -45.02 47.55
N GLN A 334 -19.36 -46.05 47.55
CA GLN A 334 -19.71 -47.46 47.61
C GLN A 334 -18.96 -48.16 48.76
N PRO A 335 -19.45 -48.03 50.02
CA PRO A 335 -18.84 -48.70 51.17
C PRO A 335 -18.78 -50.23 51.02
N GLN A 336 -19.76 -50.82 50.33
CA GLN A 336 -19.89 -52.28 50.16
C GLN A 336 -18.75 -52.90 49.35
N ALA A 337 -17.99 -52.11 48.59
CA ALA A 337 -16.81 -52.57 47.86
C ALA A 337 -15.69 -53.07 48.78
N LEU A 338 -15.71 -52.70 50.06
CA LEU A 338 -14.71 -53.12 51.06
C LEU A 338 -15.13 -54.38 51.85
N GLU A 339 -16.28 -54.97 51.52
CA GLU A 339 -16.84 -56.15 52.21
C GLU A 339 -16.87 -55.97 53.74
N GLU A 340 -16.15 -56.80 54.49
CA GLU A 340 -16.06 -56.78 55.96
C GLU A 340 -15.32 -55.55 56.52
N GLU A 341 -14.49 -54.88 55.71
CA GLU A 341 -13.77 -53.64 56.06
C GLU A 341 -14.61 -52.38 55.74
N GLY A 342 -15.78 -52.55 55.12
CA GLY A 342 -16.70 -51.46 54.80
C GLY A 342 -17.52 -51.02 56.02
N GLY A 343 -17.65 -49.70 56.22
CA GLY A 343 -18.57 -49.15 57.22
C GLY A 343 -20.04 -49.44 56.88
N SER A 344 -20.95 -49.24 57.84
CA SER A 344 -22.39 -49.32 57.61
C SER A 344 -22.86 -48.16 56.71
N GLY A 345 -23.50 -48.45 55.57
CA GLY A 345 -24.06 -47.42 54.69
C GLY A 345 -24.58 -47.99 53.36
N ALA A 346 -25.46 -47.26 52.67
CA ALA A 346 -25.92 -47.58 51.31
C ALA A 346 -24.98 -46.99 50.25
N THR A 347 -24.98 -47.54 49.04
CA THR A 347 -24.28 -46.90 47.90
C THR A 347 -25.03 -45.62 47.52
N THR A 348 -24.34 -44.48 47.45
CA THR A 348 -24.97 -43.18 47.18
C THR A 348 -24.27 -42.45 46.03
N TYR A 349 -25.07 -41.68 45.27
CA TYR A 349 -24.61 -40.77 44.22
C TYR A 349 -25.33 -39.43 44.38
N SER A 350 -24.58 -38.34 44.22
CA SER A 350 -25.11 -36.99 44.12
C SER A 350 -24.22 -36.16 43.19
N ASN A 351 -24.78 -35.09 42.63
CA ASN A 351 -24.02 -34.09 41.91
C ASN A 351 -24.47 -32.66 42.25
N GLN A 352 -23.59 -31.73 41.94
CA GLN A 352 -23.85 -30.29 41.95
C GLN A 352 -23.47 -29.73 40.59
N PHE A 353 -24.29 -28.85 40.02
CA PHE A 353 -24.09 -28.39 38.65
C PHE A 353 -24.27 -26.89 38.50
N THR A 354 -23.74 -26.36 37.41
CA THR A 354 -23.95 -24.99 36.94
C THR A 354 -24.52 -25.05 35.52
N LEU A 355 -25.56 -24.26 35.28
CA LEU A 355 -26.31 -24.20 34.03
C LEU A 355 -26.30 -22.80 33.44
N ILE A 356 -26.53 -22.74 32.13
CA ILE A 356 -26.97 -21.55 31.42
C ILE A 356 -28.27 -21.84 30.65
N PRO A 357 -29.11 -20.83 30.35
CA PRO A 357 -30.23 -20.98 29.45
C PRO A 357 -29.76 -21.46 28.06
N ALA A 358 -30.50 -22.36 27.42
CA ALA A 358 -30.02 -22.99 26.18
C ALA A 358 -29.86 -22.04 24.98
N GLU A 359 -30.53 -20.89 24.97
CA GLU A 359 -30.36 -19.85 23.95
C GLU A 359 -29.06 -19.05 24.07
N VAL A 360 -28.34 -19.19 25.21
CA VAL A 360 -27.08 -18.48 25.46
C VAL A 360 -25.92 -19.35 25.02
N ASN A 361 -25.02 -18.77 24.23
CA ASN A 361 -23.78 -19.44 23.83
C ASN A 361 -22.72 -19.31 24.94
N TRP A 362 -22.19 -20.44 25.39
CA TRP A 362 -21.00 -20.49 26.25
C TRP A 362 -19.75 -20.35 25.39
N ARG A 363 -18.84 -19.45 25.77
CA ARG A 363 -17.56 -19.26 25.07
C ARG A 363 -16.38 -19.69 25.93
N ALA A 364 -15.40 -20.33 25.29
CA ALA A 364 -14.14 -20.73 25.91
C ALA A 364 -13.38 -19.50 26.45
N THR A 365 -12.56 -19.72 27.46
CA THR A 365 -11.82 -18.65 28.13
C THR A 365 -10.66 -18.19 27.26
N PRO A 366 -10.59 -16.91 26.83
CA PRO A 366 -9.44 -16.37 26.12
C PRO A 366 -8.17 -16.51 26.94
N GLN A 367 -7.19 -17.22 26.38
CA GLN A 367 -5.86 -17.35 26.97
C GLN A 367 -4.97 -16.20 26.50
N VAL A 368 -4.09 -15.74 27.39
CA VAL A 368 -3.10 -14.71 27.03
C VAL A 368 -2.20 -15.29 25.96
N LYS A 369 -2.13 -14.63 24.81
CA LYS A 369 -1.26 -15.03 23.71
C LYS A 369 0.21 -14.90 24.14
N PRO A 370 1.07 -15.90 23.85
CA PRO A 370 2.50 -15.75 24.09
C PRO A 370 3.04 -14.53 23.34
N GLN A 371 3.87 -13.75 24.02
CA GLN A 371 4.52 -12.59 23.43
C GLN A 371 6.00 -12.88 23.14
N MET A 372 6.50 -12.25 22.09
CA MET A 372 7.93 -12.21 21.79
C MET A 372 8.60 -11.21 22.73
N ASP A 373 9.51 -11.69 23.58
CA ASP A 373 10.25 -10.88 24.57
C ASP A 373 11.05 -9.73 23.91
N GLY A 374 11.44 -9.91 22.65
CA GLY A 374 12.18 -8.94 21.88
C GLY A 374 12.39 -9.37 20.43
N PRO A 375 13.17 -8.59 19.65
CA PRO A 375 13.50 -8.94 18.29
C PRO A 375 14.28 -10.26 18.21
N CYS A 376 14.06 -11.01 17.14
CA CYS A 376 14.77 -12.25 16.85
C CYS A 376 15.55 -12.13 15.54
N ILE A 377 16.59 -12.95 15.40
CA ILE A 377 17.27 -13.12 14.11
C ILE A 377 16.46 -14.08 13.24
N ALA A 378 16.38 -13.79 11.94
CA ALA A 378 15.88 -14.70 10.93
C ALA A 378 16.73 -14.62 9.66
N MET A 379 16.70 -15.68 8.86
CA MET A 379 17.34 -15.73 7.56
C MET A 379 16.32 -15.39 6.48
N VAL A 380 16.69 -14.57 5.50
CA VAL A 380 15.85 -14.34 4.31
C VAL A 380 15.92 -15.56 3.41
N VAL A 381 14.77 -16.05 2.98
CA VAL A 381 14.64 -17.28 2.17
C VAL A 381 13.79 -17.03 0.92
N GLY A 382 13.93 -17.90 -0.06
CA GLY A 382 13.22 -17.83 -1.34
C GLY A 382 13.45 -19.12 -2.15
N PRO A 383 12.91 -19.17 -3.39
CA PRO A 383 13.08 -20.32 -4.27
C PRO A 383 14.54 -20.62 -4.58
N GLU A 384 14.81 -21.87 -4.96
CA GLU A 384 16.16 -22.28 -5.35
C GLU A 384 16.68 -21.44 -6.52
N ASN A 385 17.94 -21.00 -6.43
CA ASN A 385 18.63 -20.12 -7.40
C ASN A 385 18.08 -18.70 -7.52
N GLU A 386 17.13 -18.29 -6.68
CA GLU A 386 16.67 -16.90 -6.62
C GLU A 386 17.50 -16.09 -5.63
N GLU A 387 18.05 -14.97 -6.08
CA GLU A 387 18.86 -14.09 -5.22
C GLU A 387 17.98 -13.07 -4.48
N ILE A 388 16.90 -12.60 -5.11
CA ILE A 388 16.02 -11.57 -4.58
C ILE A 388 14.57 -12.04 -4.68
N PHE A 389 14.01 -12.49 -3.55
CA PHE A 389 12.61 -12.93 -3.50
C PHE A 389 11.74 -11.95 -2.70
N CYS A 390 11.05 -11.06 -3.41
CA CYS A 390 10.13 -10.10 -2.81
C CYS A 390 8.82 -9.94 -3.58
N ASP A 391 7.81 -9.37 -2.94
CA ASP A 391 6.53 -9.03 -3.56
C ASP A 391 6.40 -7.53 -3.93
N GLU A 392 5.22 -7.13 -4.43
CA GLU A 392 4.90 -5.75 -4.84
C GLU A 392 5.09 -4.69 -3.74
N HIS A 393 5.18 -5.11 -2.47
CA HIS A 393 5.36 -4.24 -1.32
C HIS A 393 6.80 -4.28 -0.76
N GLY A 394 7.73 -4.97 -1.43
CA GLY A 394 9.11 -5.15 -0.96
C GLY A 394 9.20 -6.02 0.30
N ARG A 395 8.20 -6.90 0.52
CA ARG A 395 8.22 -7.88 1.63
C ARG A 395 9.08 -9.07 1.25
N VAL A 396 9.63 -9.75 2.24
CA VAL A 396 10.47 -10.95 2.06
C VAL A 396 9.90 -12.14 2.83
N LYS A 397 10.33 -13.35 2.48
CA LYS A 397 10.09 -14.57 3.28
C LYS A 397 11.28 -14.82 4.20
N LEU A 398 10.99 -15.40 5.36
CA LEU A 398 11.97 -15.61 6.43
C LEU A 398 11.94 -17.05 6.92
N HIS A 399 13.09 -17.53 7.39
CA HIS A 399 13.22 -18.75 8.16
C HIS A 399 13.77 -18.40 9.55
N PHE A 400 13.03 -18.79 10.59
CA PHE A 400 13.40 -18.53 11.97
C PHE A 400 14.23 -19.69 12.54
N PRO A 401 15.28 -19.45 13.34
CA PRO A 401 16.10 -20.51 13.91
C PRO A 401 15.36 -21.51 14.82
N TRP A 402 14.22 -21.11 15.37
CA TRP A 402 13.36 -21.97 16.20
C TRP A 402 12.31 -22.73 15.38
N ASP A 403 12.16 -22.44 14.09
CA ASP A 403 11.29 -23.20 13.21
C ASP A 403 12.00 -24.49 12.78
N ARG A 404 11.41 -25.62 13.18
CA ARG A 404 11.96 -26.97 12.94
C ARG A 404 11.25 -27.72 11.83
N TYR A 405 10.19 -27.13 11.27
CA TYR A 405 9.25 -27.83 10.38
C TYR A 405 9.33 -27.32 8.94
N SER A 406 9.83 -26.10 8.70
CA SER A 406 10.11 -25.63 7.34
C SER A 406 11.49 -26.08 6.83
N ASN A 407 11.65 -26.09 5.51
CA ASN A 407 12.91 -26.48 4.86
C ASN A 407 13.87 -25.30 4.64
N GLY A 408 13.54 -24.09 5.10
CA GLY A 408 14.32 -22.88 4.81
C GLY A 408 14.14 -22.39 3.37
N ASP A 409 12.97 -22.61 2.78
CA ASP A 409 12.57 -22.24 1.41
C ASP A 409 11.47 -21.14 1.40
N GLU A 410 10.91 -20.84 0.23
CA GLU A 410 9.84 -19.84 0.04
C GLU A 410 8.54 -20.13 0.82
N HIS A 411 8.38 -21.35 1.33
CA HIS A 411 7.23 -21.78 2.13
C HIS A 411 7.48 -21.65 3.64
N SER A 412 8.63 -21.12 4.08
CA SER A 412 8.98 -21.07 5.51
C SER A 412 8.16 -20.07 6.34
N SER A 413 7.69 -18.97 5.74
CA SER A 413 6.91 -17.96 6.48
C SER A 413 5.85 -17.27 5.62
N CYS A 414 5.07 -16.38 6.23
CA CYS A 414 4.29 -15.38 5.49
C CYS A 414 5.19 -14.29 4.89
N TRP A 415 4.60 -13.38 4.12
CA TRP A 415 5.30 -12.20 3.60
C TRP A 415 5.52 -11.16 4.70
N VAL A 416 6.78 -10.90 5.03
CA VAL A 416 7.17 -10.01 6.14
C VAL A 416 7.63 -8.65 5.59
N ARG A 417 7.03 -7.56 6.10
CA ARG A 417 7.41 -6.20 5.72
C ARG A 417 8.81 -5.85 6.21
N VAL A 418 9.52 -5.06 5.40
CA VAL A 418 10.89 -4.61 5.69
C VAL A 418 10.89 -3.10 5.94
N SER A 419 11.33 -2.71 7.14
CA SER A 419 11.59 -1.32 7.49
C SER A 419 12.66 -0.74 6.56
N GLN A 420 12.41 0.47 6.07
CA GLN A 420 13.31 1.22 5.20
C GLN A 420 13.87 2.42 5.97
N GLY A 421 15.05 2.93 5.56
CA GLY A 421 15.65 4.12 6.18
C GLY A 421 14.79 5.38 6.02
N TRP A 422 14.01 5.47 4.95
CA TRP A 422 13.02 6.52 4.71
C TRP A 422 11.95 5.99 3.75
N ALA A 423 10.66 6.15 4.05
CA ALA A 423 9.57 5.71 3.16
C ALA A 423 8.45 6.76 3.11
N GLY A 424 8.16 7.27 1.92
CA GLY A 424 7.06 8.19 1.64
C GLY A 424 6.26 7.78 0.40
N SER A 425 5.24 8.56 0.05
CA SER A 425 4.38 8.26 -1.10
C SER A 425 5.14 8.44 -2.42
N GLN A 426 5.69 7.33 -2.95
CA GLN A 426 6.54 7.27 -4.16
C GLN A 426 7.91 7.96 -4.03
N TYR A 427 8.42 8.10 -2.81
CA TYR A 427 9.78 8.60 -2.57
C TYR A 427 10.38 7.94 -1.32
N GLY A 428 11.71 7.97 -1.17
CA GLY A 428 12.43 7.40 -0.03
C GLY A 428 13.53 6.42 -0.46
N MET A 429 13.94 5.57 0.47
CA MET A 429 14.94 4.53 0.29
C MET A 429 14.26 3.19 0.07
N MET A 430 14.80 2.39 -0.85
CA MET A 430 14.40 0.99 -1.03
C MET A 430 15.66 0.14 -1.16
N ALA A 431 15.93 -0.67 -0.14
CA ALA A 431 16.92 -1.72 -0.22
C ALA A 431 16.22 -3.02 0.16
N ILE A 432 16.17 -4.01 -0.73
CA ILE A 432 15.50 -5.28 -0.45
C ILE A 432 16.54 -6.27 0.12
N PRO A 433 16.30 -6.93 1.26
CA PRO A 433 17.14 -8.01 1.73
C PRO A 433 17.19 -9.16 0.70
N ARG A 434 18.37 -9.71 0.42
CA ARG A 434 18.55 -10.84 -0.50
C ARG A 434 18.42 -12.17 0.24
N VAL A 435 18.14 -13.24 -0.51
CA VAL A 435 18.15 -14.61 0.04
C VAL A 435 19.52 -14.90 0.66
N GLY A 436 19.53 -15.48 1.86
CA GLY A 436 20.74 -15.69 2.66
C GLY A 436 21.19 -14.49 3.51
N HIS A 437 20.50 -13.36 3.46
CA HIS A 437 20.77 -12.25 4.39
C HIS A 437 20.17 -12.52 5.78
N GLU A 438 20.96 -12.19 6.80
CA GLU A 438 20.50 -12.16 8.19
C GLU A 438 19.77 -10.85 8.49
N VAL A 439 18.58 -10.96 9.06
CA VAL A 439 17.72 -9.81 9.40
C VAL A 439 17.26 -9.87 10.86
N ILE A 440 17.02 -8.69 11.43
CA ILE A 440 16.41 -8.53 12.75
C ILE A 440 14.89 -8.38 12.55
N VAL A 441 14.13 -9.26 13.17
CA VAL A 441 12.66 -9.31 13.10
C VAL A 441 12.07 -8.88 14.43
N SER A 442 11.31 -7.80 14.43
CA SER A 442 10.45 -7.40 15.54
C SER A 442 9.03 -7.91 15.32
N PHE A 443 8.20 -7.83 16.36
CA PHE A 443 6.84 -8.35 16.34
C PHE A 443 5.89 -7.26 16.84
N LEU A 444 4.91 -6.87 16.02
CA LEU A 444 4.00 -5.78 16.37
C LEU A 444 3.17 -6.17 17.61
N ASN A 445 3.17 -5.32 18.63
CA ASN A 445 2.57 -5.59 19.95
C ASN A 445 3.10 -6.86 20.64
N GLY A 446 4.30 -7.32 20.27
CA GLY A 446 4.87 -8.58 20.73
C GLY A 446 4.20 -9.83 20.15
N ASP A 447 3.28 -9.69 19.19
CA ASP A 447 2.50 -10.80 18.65
C ASP A 447 3.34 -11.65 17.67
N PRO A 448 3.59 -12.95 17.95
CA PRO A 448 4.37 -13.84 17.08
C PRO A 448 3.84 -13.93 15.64
N ASP A 449 2.55 -13.67 15.42
CA ASP A 449 1.93 -13.72 14.09
C ASP A 449 2.09 -12.42 13.30
N GLN A 450 2.69 -11.36 13.87
CA GLN A 450 2.88 -10.06 13.23
C GLN A 450 4.37 -9.69 13.11
N PRO A 451 5.19 -10.50 12.41
CA PRO A 451 6.60 -10.19 12.20
C PRO A 451 6.77 -8.94 11.30
N ILE A 452 7.83 -8.19 11.55
CA ILE A 452 8.31 -7.08 10.73
C ILE A 452 9.83 -7.00 10.83
N VAL A 453 10.51 -6.93 9.69
CA VAL A 453 11.97 -6.75 9.65
C VAL A 453 12.30 -5.31 10.01
N THR A 454 13.12 -5.09 11.03
CA THR A 454 13.48 -3.76 11.55
C THR A 454 14.96 -3.44 11.43
N GLY A 455 15.80 -4.42 11.08
CA GLY A 455 17.24 -4.22 10.93
C GLY A 455 17.94 -5.35 10.18
N ARG A 456 19.25 -5.18 10.01
CA ARG A 456 20.14 -6.14 9.32
C ARG A 456 21.48 -6.17 10.04
N THR A 457 22.15 -7.30 9.96
CA THR A 457 23.43 -7.53 10.62
C THR A 457 24.39 -8.27 9.69
N TYR A 458 25.66 -7.88 9.75
CA TYR A 458 26.75 -8.69 9.21
C TYR A 458 27.11 -9.79 10.23
N HIS A 459 27.62 -10.91 9.74
CA HIS A 459 28.08 -12.04 10.54
C HIS A 459 29.32 -12.69 9.91
N ALA A 460 29.80 -13.82 10.45
CA ALA A 460 31.09 -14.38 10.07
C ALA A 460 31.24 -14.72 8.56
N THR A 461 30.15 -15.16 7.92
CA THR A 461 30.09 -15.49 6.48
C THR A 461 29.57 -14.34 5.61
N ASN A 462 28.70 -13.48 6.14
CA ASN A 462 28.30 -12.23 5.47
C ASN A 462 29.06 -11.05 6.08
N GLN A 463 30.25 -10.76 5.55
CA GLN A 463 31.17 -9.77 6.10
C GLN A 463 30.90 -8.35 5.56
N PRO A 464 31.27 -7.30 6.31
CA PRO A 464 31.18 -5.93 5.82
C PRO A 464 32.03 -5.71 4.54
N PRO A 465 31.70 -4.71 3.70
CA PRO A 465 32.36 -4.48 2.40
C PRO A 465 33.88 -4.25 2.45
N TYR A 466 34.40 -3.83 3.59
CA TYR A 466 35.82 -3.69 3.87
C TYR A 466 36.14 -4.35 5.22
N PRO A 467 37.33 -4.96 5.37
CA PRO A 467 37.79 -5.48 6.64
C PRO A 467 37.77 -4.43 7.76
N LEU A 468 37.15 -4.78 8.89
CA LEU A 468 37.05 -3.89 10.06
C LEU A 468 38.24 -4.07 11.02
N LEU A 469 38.42 -3.06 11.88
CA LEU A 469 39.64 -2.55 12.52
C LEU A 469 40.51 -1.66 11.62
N GLU A 470 40.80 -2.08 10.39
CA GLU A 470 41.61 -1.31 9.44
C GLU A 470 40.83 -0.12 8.85
N HIS A 471 39.63 -0.36 8.30
CA HIS A 471 38.81 0.67 7.65
C HIS A 471 37.70 1.24 8.57
N LYS A 472 37.99 1.40 9.87
CA LYS A 472 37.01 1.85 10.87
C LYS A 472 36.51 3.29 10.69
N THR A 473 37.21 4.10 9.91
CA THR A 473 36.88 5.50 9.58
C THR A 473 36.08 5.63 8.28
N LYS A 474 35.71 4.51 7.65
CA LYS A 474 35.05 4.51 6.35
C LYS A 474 33.55 4.26 6.47
N THR A 475 32.74 5.14 5.89
CA THR A 475 31.29 4.96 5.73
C THR A 475 30.99 4.51 4.30
N VAL A 476 30.21 3.44 4.13
CA VAL A 476 30.05 2.77 2.83
C VAL A 476 28.60 2.44 2.52
N LEU A 477 28.14 2.87 1.35
CA LEU A 477 26.94 2.38 0.68
C LEU A 477 27.39 1.64 -0.58
N ARG A 478 27.48 0.30 -0.50
CA ARG A 478 27.87 -0.56 -1.62
C ARG A 478 26.71 -1.51 -1.98
N SER A 479 26.38 -1.62 -3.26
CA SER A 479 25.48 -2.64 -3.80
C SER A 479 26.26 -3.78 -4.45
N GLU A 480 25.58 -4.81 -4.91
CA GLU A 480 26.18 -5.90 -5.67
C GLU A 480 25.37 -6.11 -6.95
N SER A 481 26.04 -6.32 -8.08
CA SER A 481 25.38 -6.63 -9.35
C SER A 481 24.52 -7.88 -9.19
N HIS A 482 23.23 -7.80 -9.49
CA HIS A 482 22.36 -8.98 -9.51
C HIS A 482 22.67 -9.83 -10.74
N GLN A 483 22.81 -11.15 -10.57
CA GLN A 483 23.13 -12.09 -11.65
C GLN A 483 24.40 -11.73 -12.45
N GLY A 484 25.40 -11.13 -11.79
CA GLY A 484 26.66 -10.76 -12.42
C GLY A 484 27.72 -10.36 -11.40
N GLU A 485 28.90 -9.99 -11.89
CA GLU A 485 29.99 -9.55 -11.03
C GLU A 485 30.04 -8.01 -10.92
N GLY A 486 30.59 -7.51 -9.81
CA GLY A 486 30.85 -6.09 -9.59
C GLY A 486 29.84 -5.39 -8.66
N PHE A 487 30.00 -4.08 -8.51
CA PHE A 487 29.28 -3.30 -7.50
C PHE A 487 29.18 -1.81 -7.86
N ASN A 488 28.16 -1.15 -7.33
CA ASN A 488 28.14 0.32 -7.26
C ASN A 488 28.47 0.73 -5.83
N GLU A 489 29.21 1.82 -5.67
CA GLU A 489 29.62 2.29 -4.33
C GLU A 489 29.61 3.82 -4.25
N LEU A 490 29.07 4.32 -3.14
CA LEU A 490 29.37 5.63 -2.59
C LEU A 490 30.00 5.42 -1.21
N SER A 491 31.23 5.90 -1.02
CA SER A 491 31.89 5.85 0.28
C SER A 491 32.62 7.12 0.65
N PHE A 492 32.76 7.31 1.96
CA PHE A 492 33.40 8.44 2.61
C PHE A 492 34.51 7.91 3.52
N GLU A 493 35.74 8.36 3.28
CA GLU A 493 36.88 8.17 4.18
C GLU A 493 37.05 9.43 5.01
N ASP A 494 37.00 9.28 6.34
CA ASP A 494 37.08 10.39 7.29
C ASP A 494 38.42 10.44 8.05
N GLN A 495 39.40 9.61 7.68
CA GLN A 495 40.75 9.68 8.23
C GLN A 495 41.40 11.02 7.89
N ALA A 496 41.73 11.80 8.93
CA ALA A 496 42.30 13.13 8.79
C ALA A 496 43.55 13.17 7.90
N GLY A 497 43.57 14.07 6.92
CA GLY A 497 44.63 14.21 5.92
C GLY A 497 44.59 13.20 4.78
N GLN A 498 43.61 12.28 4.78
CA GLN A 498 43.37 11.26 3.77
C GLN A 498 41.88 11.20 3.38
N GLU A 499 41.13 12.26 3.65
CA GLU A 499 39.69 12.30 3.42
C GLU A 499 39.37 12.11 1.94
N LYS A 500 38.39 11.24 1.65
CA LYS A 500 38.06 10.88 0.27
C LYS A 500 36.58 10.56 0.13
N ILE A 501 35.95 11.16 -0.86
CA ILE A 501 34.67 10.68 -1.40
C ILE A 501 34.99 9.80 -2.60
N TYR A 502 34.51 8.55 -2.58
CA TYR A 502 34.65 7.61 -3.68
C TYR A 502 33.28 7.29 -4.26
N LEU A 503 33.12 7.53 -5.55
CA LEU A 503 31.95 7.15 -6.33
C LEU A 503 32.40 6.16 -7.41
N HIS A 504 31.85 4.95 -7.35
CA HIS A 504 32.05 3.90 -8.35
C HIS A 504 30.73 3.51 -8.97
N ALA A 505 30.63 3.65 -10.29
CA ALA A 505 29.54 3.12 -11.08
C ALA A 505 30.06 1.90 -11.85
N GLN A 506 29.39 0.76 -11.71
CA GLN A 506 29.78 -0.48 -12.38
C GLN A 506 29.64 -0.37 -13.91
N LYS A 507 28.74 0.49 -14.38
CA LYS A 507 28.45 0.66 -15.81
C LYS A 507 28.21 2.13 -16.16
N ASP A 508 26.96 2.58 -16.14
CA ASP A 508 26.59 3.92 -16.57
C ASP A 508 26.42 4.84 -15.34
N VAL A 509 26.85 6.10 -15.46
CA VAL A 509 26.56 7.16 -14.47
C VAL A 509 25.83 8.29 -15.20
N GLU A 510 24.62 8.60 -14.76
CA GLU A 510 23.78 9.66 -15.32
C GLU A 510 23.46 10.69 -14.23
N GLY A 511 23.62 11.98 -14.56
CA GLY A 511 23.28 13.09 -13.68
C GLY A 511 22.38 14.08 -14.40
N LEU A 512 21.15 14.26 -13.89
CA LEU A 512 20.21 15.26 -14.39
C LEU A 512 20.06 16.38 -13.35
N VAL A 513 20.54 17.57 -13.69
CA VAL A 513 20.40 18.77 -12.86
C VAL A 513 19.41 19.71 -13.53
N LEU A 514 18.27 19.96 -12.86
CA LEU A 514 17.16 20.72 -13.45
C LEU A 514 17.38 22.25 -13.42
N ASN A 515 18.40 22.71 -12.71
CA ASN A 515 18.73 24.14 -12.63
C ASN A 515 20.25 24.34 -12.75
N ASP A 516 20.97 24.51 -11.63
CA ASP A 516 22.38 24.87 -11.63
C ASP A 516 23.27 23.74 -11.12
N ALA A 517 24.35 23.44 -11.85
CA ALA A 517 25.40 22.54 -11.43
C ALA A 517 26.70 23.33 -11.19
N THR A 518 27.16 23.41 -9.94
CA THR A 518 28.36 24.15 -9.55
C THR A 518 29.44 23.20 -9.03
N MET A 519 30.65 23.31 -9.56
CA MET A 519 31.82 22.54 -9.11
C MET A 519 32.99 23.48 -8.81
N HIS A 520 33.44 23.50 -7.56
CA HIS A 520 34.59 24.30 -7.13
C HIS A 520 35.69 23.39 -6.58
N ILE A 521 36.78 23.25 -7.34
CA ILE A 521 37.92 22.40 -7.00
C ILE A 521 39.07 23.31 -6.59
N LYS A 522 39.53 23.18 -5.34
CA LYS A 522 40.56 24.07 -4.76
C LYS A 522 41.99 23.72 -5.19
N HIS A 523 42.21 22.49 -5.64
CA HIS A 523 43.51 22.01 -6.11
C HIS A 523 43.33 21.53 -7.56
N ASP A 524 43.51 20.23 -7.83
CA ASP A 524 43.55 19.72 -9.20
C ASP A 524 42.28 18.94 -9.59
N LYS A 525 41.93 19.04 -10.88
CA LYS A 525 40.95 18.17 -11.54
C LYS A 525 41.66 17.32 -12.60
N HIS A 526 41.65 16.01 -12.42
CA HIS A 526 42.06 15.06 -13.45
C HIS A 526 40.81 14.42 -14.07
N LEU A 527 40.70 14.46 -15.40
CA LEU A 527 39.65 13.80 -16.16
C LEU A 527 40.31 12.95 -17.25
N THR A 528 39.99 11.66 -17.25
CA THR A 528 40.39 10.72 -18.30
C THR A 528 39.12 10.15 -18.92
N VAL A 529 39.01 10.24 -20.24
CA VAL A 529 37.92 9.64 -21.04
C VAL A 529 38.59 8.78 -22.09
N GLU A 530 38.41 7.46 -21.98
CA GLU A 530 39.08 6.47 -22.84
C GLU A 530 38.50 6.39 -24.25
N ASN A 531 37.25 6.82 -24.43
CA ASN A 531 36.57 6.85 -25.71
C ASN A 531 36.15 8.30 -26.05
N ASP A 532 34.85 8.57 -26.16
CA ASP A 532 34.35 9.86 -26.63
C ASP A 532 33.92 10.76 -25.47
N GLN A 533 34.29 12.05 -25.54
CA GLN A 533 33.69 13.12 -24.75
C GLN A 533 32.83 14.01 -25.65
N PHE A 534 31.57 14.20 -25.28
CA PHE A 534 30.62 15.06 -26.00
C PHE A 534 30.05 16.14 -25.06
N SER A 535 29.93 17.37 -25.55
CA SER A 535 29.33 18.49 -24.82
C SER A 535 28.43 19.31 -25.74
N HIS A 536 27.19 19.56 -25.31
CA HIS A 536 26.24 20.44 -25.99
C HIS A 536 25.82 21.56 -25.04
N ILE A 537 26.07 22.81 -25.41
CA ILE A 537 25.78 23.99 -24.58
C ILE A 537 24.85 24.89 -25.38
N HIS A 538 23.60 25.05 -24.93
CA HIS A 538 22.56 25.75 -25.68
C HIS A 538 22.79 27.27 -25.80
N HIS A 539 23.46 27.86 -24.81
CA HIS A 539 23.70 29.30 -24.76
C HIS A 539 25.19 29.62 -24.84
N HIS A 540 25.85 29.86 -23.71
CA HIS A 540 27.22 30.36 -23.68
C HIS A 540 28.14 29.42 -22.92
N GLN A 541 29.30 29.13 -23.51
CA GLN A 541 30.42 28.52 -22.82
C GLN A 541 31.49 29.59 -22.59
N HIS A 542 31.82 29.83 -21.33
CA HIS A 542 32.95 30.69 -20.94
C HIS A 542 34.05 29.84 -20.33
N LEU A 543 35.26 29.96 -20.84
CA LEU A 543 36.46 29.34 -20.27
C LEU A 543 37.51 30.42 -20.03
N THR A 544 37.86 30.62 -18.77
CA THR A 544 38.97 31.49 -18.36
C THR A 544 40.07 30.62 -17.76
N VAL A 545 41.29 30.79 -18.25
CA VAL A 545 42.49 30.12 -17.71
C VAL A 545 43.49 31.22 -17.38
N ASP A 546 43.73 31.46 -16.09
CA ASP A 546 44.67 32.52 -15.65
C ASP A 546 46.13 32.16 -15.91
N GLY A 547 46.43 30.85 -15.94
CA GLY A 547 47.74 30.30 -16.25
C GLY A 547 47.89 29.89 -17.72
N GLU A 548 48.50 28.74 -17.94
CA GLU A 548 48.72 28.18 -19.28
C GLU A 548 47.59 27.25 -19.70
N CYS A 549 47.13 27.35 -20.95
CA CYS A 549 46.25 26.37 -21.59
C CYS A 549 47.02 25.65 -22.70
N ARG A 550 47.18 24.32 -22.59
CA ARG A 550 47.79 23.47 -23.62
C ARG A 550 46.74 22.53 -24.21
N LEU A 551 46.51 22.63 -25.52
CA LEU A 551 45.68 21.68 -26.26
C LEU A 551 46.56 20.90 -27.24
N LYS A 552 46.56 19.57 -27.13
CA LYS A 552 47.19 18.67 -28.11
C LYS A 552 46.11 17.80 -28.72
N VAL A 553 45.93 17.91 -30.04
CA VAL A 553 45.06 17.03 -30.82
C VAL A 553 45.96 16.12 -31.66
N GLY A 554 45.82 14.80 -31.52
CA GLY A 554 46.68 13.83 -32.20
C GLY A 554 46.29 13.55 -33.66
N GLN A 555 45.09 13.95 -34.07
CA GLN A 555 44.51 13.78 -35.41
C GLN A 555 43.93 15.14 -35.87
N ASP A 556 42.76 15.15 -36.51
CA ASP A 556 42.14 16.36 -37.04
C ASP A 556 41.52 17.24 -35.94
N HIS A 557 41.64 18.56 -36.11
CA HIS A 557 40.93 19.57 -35.33
C HIS A 557 40.10 20.46 -36.28
N SER A 558 38.77 20.42 -36.17
CA SER A 558 37.84 21.22 -36.98
C SER A 558 37.07 22.20 -36.11
N VAL A 559 36.93 23.44 -36.58
CA VAL A 559 36.15 24.51 -35.92
C VAL A 559 35.25 25.17 -36.95
N GLU A 560 33.94 25.09 -36.73
CA GLU A 560 32.92 25.77 -37.54
C GLU A 560 32.24 26.85 -36.70
N VAL A 561 32.21 28.09 -37.20
CA VAL A 561 31.61 29.24 -36.50
C VAL A 561 30.58 29.89 -37.40
N GLY A 562 29.30 29.77 -37.06
CA GLY A 562 28.20 30.39 -37.82
C GLY A 562 28.10 31.92 -37.68
N GLY A 563 28.75 32.48 -36.66
CA GLY A 563 28.87 33.92 -36.42
C GLY A 563 30.27 34.46 -36.73
N ALA A 564 30.85 35.20 -35.78
CA ALA A 564 32.21 35.73 -35.90
C ALA A 564 33.19 34.94 -35.02
N LEU A 565 34.32 34.52 -35.60
CA LEU A 565 35.49 34.07 -34.85
C LEU A 565 36.41 35.28 -34.63
N GLN A 566 36.69 35.63 -33.38
CA GLN A 566 37.65 36.67 -33.01
C GLN A 566 38.78 36.06 -32.20
N GLN A 567 40.01 36.15 -32.72
CA GLN A 567 41.22 35.73 -32.01
C GLN A 567 42.08 36.97 -31.76
N LYS A 568 42.21 37.36 -30.49
CA LYS A 568 43.12 38.44 -30.07
C LYS A 568 44.31 37.82 -29.37
N VAL A 569 45.49 37.96 -29.96
CA VAL A 569 46.74 37.41 -29.42
C VAL A 569 47.75 38.54 -29.25
N ALA A 570 48.36 38.63 -28.07
CA ALA A 570 49.20 39.76 -27.70
C ALA A 570 50.61 39.70 -28.31
N THR A 571 51.18 38.51 -28.47
CA THR A 571 52.60 38.33 -28.87
C THR A 571 52.74 37.65 -30.22
N LEU A 572 52.31 36.40 -30.35
CA LEU A 572 52.54 35.60 -31.55
C LEU A 572 51.37 34.66 -31.84
N VAL A 573 50.84 34.76 -33.06
CA VAL A 573 50.12 33.66 -33.71
C VAL A 573 51.11 33.00 -34.67
N ALA A 574 51.46 31.74 -34.44
CA ALA A 574 52.27 30.95 -35.36
C ALA A 574 51.40 29.84 -35.95
N ILE A 575 51.30 29.80 -37.28
CA ILE A 575 50.60 28.75 -38.03
C ILE A 575 51.61 28.12 -38.97
N GLU A 576 51.97 26.87 -38.71
CA GLU A 576 52.82 26.05 -39.57
C GLU A 576 51.97 24.90 -40.12
N SER A 577 52.00 24.68 -41.43
CA SER A 577 51.34 23.55 -42.09
C SER A 577 52.33 22.82 -42.96
N GLY A 578 52.36 21.50 -42.87
CA GLY A 578 53.28 20.66 -43.65
C GLY A 578 52.95 20.57 -45.15
N ARG A 579 51.78 21.04 -45.59
CA ARG A 579 51.35 20.94 -47.00
C ARG A 579 50.74 22.22 -47.56
N GLU A 580 49.70 22.75 -46.91
CA GLU A 580 48.93 23.88 -47.43
C GLU A 580 48.28 24.67 -46.30
N ILE A 581 48.26 26.00 -46.41
CA ILE A 581 47.37 26.89 -45.67
C ILE A 581 46.50 27.59 -46.72
N SER A 582 45.18 27.36 -46.70
CA SER A 582 44.23 27.96 -47.64
C SER A 582 43.34 28.97 -46.90
N LEU A 583 43.37 30.23 -47.32
CA LEU A 583 42.52 31.31 -46.81
C LEU A 583 41.59 31.76 -47.93
N LYS A 584 40.27 31.54 -47.78
CA LYS A 584 39.25 31.88 -48.77
C LYS A 584 38.14 32.70 -48.12
N ALA A 585 37.80 33.85 -48.71
CA ALA A 585 36.62 34.64 -48.31
C ALA A 585 35.72 34.88 -49.52
N GLY A 586 34.40 34.92 -49.30
CA GLY A 586 33.41 35.07 -50.38
C GLY A 586 33.39 36.45 -51.04
N ALA A 587 33.86 37.50 -50.35
CA ALA A 587 33.87 38.88 -50.88
C ALA A 587 35.26 39.52 -50.85
N LYS A 588 35.90 39.57 -49.67
CA LYS A 588 37.17 40.27 -49.48
C LYS A 588 37.99 39.59 -48.40
N ILE A 589 39.28 39.38 -48.66
CA ILE A 589 40.29 39.16 -47.63
C ILE A 589 41.03 40.49 -47.48
N VAL A 590 41.14 40.99 -46.26
CA VAL A 590 41.93 42.18 -45.92
C VAL A 590 43.04 41.74 -44.98
N VAL A 591 44.28 41.91 -45.40
CA VAL A 591 45.45 41.70 -44.54
C VAL A 591 46.11 43.05 -44.37
N GLU A 592 46.04 43.58 -43.16
CA GLU A 592 46.64 44.86 -42.78
C GLU A 592 47.73 44.57 -41.74
N ALA A 593 48.91 45.12 -41.97
CA ALA A 593 50.02 45.06 -41.04
C ALA A 593 50.47 46.49 -40.71
N GLY A 594 50.72 46.77 -39.43
CA GLY A 594 51.02 48.14 -38.98
C GLY A 594 52.37 48.68 -39.43
N ALA A 595 53.36 47.81 -39.70
CA ALA A 595 54.72 48.22 -40.06
C ALA A 595 55.17 47.63 -41.41
N GLU A 596 54.91 46.34 -41.65
CA GLU A 596 55.36 45.64 -42.85
C GLU A 596 54.45 44.44 -43.13
N LEU A 597 54.05 44.25 -44.39
CA LEU A 597 53.45 43.02 -44.89
C LEU A 597 54.40 42.38 -45.91
N THR A 598 54.90 41.18 -45.63
CA THR A 598 55.79 40.45 -46.53
C THR A 598 55.22 39.09 -46.91
N LEU A 599 55.08 38.84 -48.21
CA LEU A 599 54.74 37.54 -48.79
C LEU A 599 55.99 37.00 -49.49
N LYS A 600 56.53 35.87 -49.04
CA LYS A 600 57.75 35.27 -49.59
C LYS A 600 57.47 33.85 -50.07
N ALA A 601 57.90 33.53 -51.30
CA ALA A 601 57.77 32.19 -51.86
C ALA A 601 58.93 31.92 -52.82
N GLY A 602 59.61 30.77 -52.66
CA GLY A 602 60.60 30.27 -53.64
C GLY A 602 61.75 31.22 -54.00
N GLY A 603 62.17 32.09 -53.07
CA GLY A 603 63.22 33.10 -53.31
C GLY A 603 62.70 34.45 -53.83
N SER A 604 61.42 34.56 -54.18
CA SER A 604 60.75 35.82 -54.51
C SER A 604 59.99 36.39 -53.31
N PHE A 605 59.84 37.71 -53.23
CA PHE A 605 58.99 38.34 -52.22
C PHE A 605 58.23 39.56 -52.74
N VAL A 606 57.07 39.79 -52.12
CA VAL A 606 56.30 41.02 -52.18
C VAL A 606 56.31 41.60 -50.76
N LYS A 607 56.93 42.76 -50.58
CA LYS A 607 56.97 43.46 -49.30
C LYS A 607 56.28 44.81 -49.44
N VAL A 608 55.38 45.13 -48.51
CA VAL A 608 54.70 46.41 -48.42
C VAL A 608 55.07 47.03 -47.09
N ASP A 609 55.74 48.18 -47.11
CA ASP A 609 56.12 48.95 -45.92
C ASP A 609 55.90 50.46 -46.14
N ALA A 610 56.31 51.29 -45.18
CA ALA A 610 56.20 52.75 -45.29
C ALA A 610 56.98 53.34 -46.49
N GLY A 611 57.92 52.59 -47.09
CA GLY A 611 58.67 52.97 -48.28
C GLY A 611 58.03 52.55 -49.61
N GLY A 612 56.96 51.76 -49.59
CA GLY A 612 56.20 51.37 -50.77
C GLY A 612 56.08 49.85 -50.98
N VAL A 613 55.76 49.45 -52.23
CA VAL A 613 55.65 48.05 -52.64
C VAL A 613 56.96 47.60 -53.30
N HIS A 614 57.67 46.69 -52.65
CA HIS A 614 58.92 46.09 -53.13
C HIS A 614 58.63 44.70 -53.72
N LEU A 615 59.02 44.49 -54.98
CA LEU A 615 58.83 43.24 -55.71
C LEU A 615 60.21 42.72 -56.14
N VAL A 616 60.62 41.54 -55.67
CA VAL A 616 61.92 40.94 -56.01
C VAL A 616 61.72 39.47 -56.37
N GLY A 617 62.25 39.06 -57.53
CA GLY A 617 62.24 37.67 -58.00
C GLY A 617 62.96 37.50 -59.35
N PRO A 618 63.26 36.26 -59.78
CA PRO A 618 63.99 35.98 -61.03
C PRO A 618 63.26 36.46 -62.31
N ALA A 619 61.93 36.50 -62.27
CA ALA A 619 61.07 37.05 -63.32
C ALA A 619 59.81 37.67 -62.67
N ILE A 620 59.45 38.89 -63.08
CA ILE A 620 58.23 39.59 -62.62
C ILE A 620 57.31 39.74 -63.83
N ASN A 621 56.31 38.86 -63.94
CA ASN A 621 55.36 38.86 -65.05
C ASN A 621 54.14 39.72 -64.70
N LEU A 622 54.11 40.97 -65.17
CA LEU A 622 52.96 41.86 -65.04
C LEU A 622 52.01 41.64 -66.23
N ASN A 623 50.78 41.21 -65.95
CA ASN A 623 49.72 40.94 -66.94
C ASN A 623 50.01 39.82 -67.96
N ALA A 624 50.92 38.88 -67.67
CA ALA A 624 51.24 37.75 -68.56
C ALA A 624 50.98 36.37 -67.92
N GLY A 625 49.88 35.73 -68.33
CA GLY A 625 49.77 34.26 -68.54
C GLY A 625 49.90 33.26 -67.37
N GLY A 626 49.92 33.67 -66.10
CA GLY A 626 49.91 32.72 -64.97
C GLY A 626 48.50 32.29 -64.55
N SER A 627 48.21 30.99 -64.52
CA SER A 627 46.97 30.47 -63.92
C SER A 627 47.13 30.36 -62.39
N ALA A 628 46.14 30.82 -61.63
CA ALA A 628 46.14 30.69 -60.18
C ALA A 628 46.12 29.22 -59.73
N GLY A 629 46.88 28.89 -58.68
CA GLY A 629 46.72 27.62 -57.97
C GLY A 629 45.35 27.54 -57.32
N SER A 630 44.72 26.35 -57.33
CA SER A 630 43.43 26.11 -56.68
C SER A 630 43.70 25.63 -55.25
N GLY A 631 43.17 26.34 -54.26
CA GLY A 631 43.23 25.87 -52.87
C GLY A 631 42.28 24.69 -52.64
N SER A 632 42.64 23.79 -51.73
CA SER A 632 41.77 22.67 -51.35
C SER A 632 40.43 23.16 -50.78
N ALA A 633 39.30 22.51 -51.14
CA ALA A 633 37.98 22.82 -50.59
C ALA A 633 37.84 22.33 -49.13
N TYR A 634 36.91 22.90 -48.37
CA TYR A 634 36.60 22.43 -47.02
C TYR A 634 36.11 20.97 -47.07
N GLY A 635 36.86 20.07 -46.42
CA GLY A 635 36.53 18.66 -46.28
C GLY A 635 36.33 18.23 -44.83
N GLY A 636 36.09 19.18 -43.92
CA GLY A 636 35.90 18.90 -42.49
C GLY A 636 34.62 18.11 -42.23
N GLN A 637 34.67 17.20 -41.26
CA GLN A 637 33.51 16.43 -40.83
C GLN A 637 32.49 17.36 -40.14
N LEU A 638 31.21 17.19 -40.45
CA LEU A 638 30.11 17.89 -39.78
C LEU A 638 30.03 17.47 -38.31
N ALA A 639 29.53 18.36 -37.46
CA ALA A 639 29.30 18.05 -36.05
C ALA A 639 28.37 16.83 -35.91
N ALA A 640 28.82 15.81 -35.17
CA ALA A 640 28.00 14.65 -34.85
C ALA A 640 26.79 15.10 -34.02
N ALA A 641 25.59 14.70 -34.44
CA ALA A 641 24.38 14.93 -33.67
C ALA A 641 24.49 14.23 -32.29
N PRO A 642 23.96 14.82 -31.21
CA PRO A 642 23.94 14.17 -29.92
C PRO A 642 23.29 12.79 -30.04
N ARG A 643 23.93 11.76 -29.46
CA ARG A 643 23.23 10.52 -29.18
C ARG A 643 22.15 10.84 -28.17
N MET A 644 20.90 10.70 -28.60
CA MET A 644 19.75 10.73 -27.70
C MET A 644 20.00 9.67 -26.62
N LEU A 645 19.97 10.08 -25.35
CA LEU A 645 19.93 9.14 -24.23
C LEU A 645 18.76 8.20 -24.49
N ALA A 646 19.06 6.91 -24.64
CA ALA A 646 18.04 5.90 -24.78
C ALA A 646 17.15 5.98 -23.54
N GLN A 647 15.84 6.15 -23.72
CA GLN A 647 14.92 5.97 -22.61
C GLN A 647 15.14 4.58 -22.03
N ALA A 648 15.33 4.52 -20.71
CA ALA A 648 15.45 3.28 -19.97
C ALA A 648 14.30 2.35 -20.35
N LYS A 649 14.65 1.16 -20.87
CA LYS A 649 13.71 0.08 -21.12
C LYS A 649 13.00 -0.30 -19.81
N PRO A 650 11.68 -0.50 -19.81
CA PRO A 650 11.04 -1.29 -18.77
C PRO A 650 11.66 -2.69 -18.71
N VAL A 651 11.88 -3.18 -17.49
CA VAL A 651 12.38 -4.52 -17.18
C VAL A 651 11.40 -5.57 -17.75
N ALA A 652 11.96 -6.63 -18.34
CA ALA A 652 11.22 -7.74 -18.90
C ALA A 652 10.46 -8.53 -17.82
N GLU A 653 9.20 -8.86 -18.11
CA GLU A 653 8.41 -9.83 -17.37
C GLU A 653 8.95 -11.25 -17.65
N LEU A 654 9.24 -12.00 -16.59
CA LEU A 654 9.66 -13.40 -16.63
C LEU A 654 8.51 -14.29 -17.12
N VAL A 655 8.82 -15.17 -18.06
CA VAL A 655 7.94 -16.26 -18.52
C VAL A 655 7.84 -17.33 -17.44
N GLN A 656 6.62 -17.67 -17.03
CA GLN A 656 6.35 -18.88 -16.25
C GLN A 656 6.36 -20.14 -17.15
N PRO A 657 6.91 -21.27 -16.70
CA PRO A 657 6.72 -22.57 -17.34
C PRO A 657 5.41 -23.24 -16.87
N ASP A 658 4.71 -23.88 -17.82
CA ASP A 658 3.58 -24.77 -17.57
C ASP A 658 4.03 -26.08 -16.89
N ILE A 659 3.35 -26.47 -15.81
CA ILE A 659 3.31 -27.86 -15.32
C ILE A 659 1.85 -28.24 -15.04
N ALA A 660 1.37 -29.23 -15.79
CA ALA A 660 0.17 -29.97 -15.49
C ALA A 660 0.51 -31.22 -14.65
N ALA A 661 -0.22 -31.47 -13.57
CA ALA A 661 -0.95 -32.73 -13.33
C ALA A 661 -1.63 -32.75 -11.94
N SER A 662 -2.70 -33.53 -11.91
CA SER A 662 -3.61 -33.86 -10.81
C SER A 662 -2.95 -34.43 -9.55
N MET A 663 -3.60 -34.26 -8.40
CA MET A 663 -4.18 -35.38 -7.62
C MET A 663 -5.02 -34.88 -6.44
N GLN A 664 -5.95 -35.75 -6.07
CA GLN A 664 -7.11 -35.57 -5.21
C GLN A 664 -6.76 -35.26 -3.74
N SER A 665 -7.52 -34.35 -3.11
CA SER A 665 -7.55 -34.19 -1.67
C SER A 665 -8.48 -35.25 -1.05
N GLY A 666 -8.01 -35.88 0.03
CA GLY A 666 -8.79 -36.79 0.85
C GLY A 666 -9.80 -36.02 1.68
N ALA A 667 -11.06 -36.45 1.62
CA ALA A 667 -12.18 -35.85 2.35
C ALA A 667 -12.10 -36.17 3.85
N ALA A 668 -12.12 -35.15 4.69
CA ALA A 668 -12.48 -35.28 6.09
C ALA A 668 -13.99 -35.57 6.20
N ARG A 669 -14.35 -36.59 6.96
CA ARG A 669 -15.75 -36.99 7.23
C ARG A 669 -16.43 -35.93 8.10
N VAL A 670 -17.22 -35.07 7.46
CA VAL A 670 -18.35 -34.39 8.11
C VAL A 670 -19.53 -35.36 8.10
N ILE A 671 -20.06 -35.69 9.27
CA ILE A 671 -21.23 -36.57 9.39
C ILE A 671 -22.47 -35.69 9.51
N ASP A 672 -23.34 -35.73 8.50
CA ASP A 672 -24.71 -35.24 8.60
C ASP A 672 -25.60 -36.31 9.28
N VAL A 673 -26.37 -35.91 10.28
CA VAL A 673 -27.37 -36.75 10.94
C VAL A 673 -28.77 -36.28 10.54
N ALA A 674 -29.39 -36.95 9.56
CA ALA A 674 -30.82 -37.31 9.56
C ALA A 674 -31.26 -38.09 8.29
N SER A 675 -31.69 -39.34 8.53
CA SER A 675 -32.56 -40.32 7.83
C SER A 675 -33.30 -40.05 6.49
N LEU A 676 -33.27 -41.07 5.61
CA LEU A 676 -34.17 -41.38 4.45
C LEU A 676 -35.52 -42.03 4.89
N PRO A 677 -36.60 -42.22 4.06
CA PRO A 677 -36.69 -42.10 2.58
C PRO A 677 -37.97 -41.44 1.94
N THR A 678 -37.80 -41.05 0.66
CA THR A 678 -38.75 -40.96 -0.50
C THR A 678 -39.83 -39.85 -0.61
N MET A 679 -39.70 -38.96 -1.61
CA MET A 679 -40.40 -38.97 -2.93
C MET A 679 -39.85 -37.84 -3.85
N MET A 680 -39.68 -38.12 -5.16
CA MET A 680 -39.30 -37.16 -6.21
C MET A 680 -40.54 -36.47 -6.85
N PRO A 681 -40.41 -35.59 -7.88
CA PRO A 681 -40.24 -34.14 -7.77
C PRO A 681 -41.38 -33.35 -8.49
N SER A 682 -41.50 -32.04 -8.26
CA SER A 682 -42.28 -31.18 -9.16
C SER A 682 -41.65 -29.81 -9.38
N SER A 683 -41.38 -29.58 -10.66
CA SER A 683 -41.20 -28.36 -11.42
C SER A 683 -41.77 -27.03 -10.89
N ALA A 684 -41.02 -25.98 -11.22
CA ALA A 684 -41.45 -24.73 -11.86
C ALA A 684 -41.43 -23.43 -11.04
N ASN A 685 -40.71 -22.48 -11.65
CA ASN A 685 -40.96 -21.04 -11.77
C ASN A 685 -40.45 -20.10 -10.68
N ASN A 686 -39.36 -19.43 -11.07
CA ASN A 686 -39.03 -18.05 -10.79
C ASN A 686 -40.25 -17.12 -10.90
N THR A 687 -40.46 -16.31 -9.87
CA THR A 687 -41.09 -14.99 -10.00
C THR A 687 -40.36 -14.01 -9.11
N ALA A 688 -39.97 -12.90 -9.74
CA ALA A 688 -39.35 -11.71 -9.19
C ALA A 688 -40.28 -10.95 -8.22
N ASN A 689 -39.65 -10.11 -7.40
CA ASN A 689 -40.09 -8.77 -6.93
C ASN A 689 -38.88 -8.19 -6.16
N ASP A 690 -38.09 -7.28 -6.75
CA ASP A 690 -38.24 -5.82 -6.79
C ASP A 690 -38.10 -5.13 -5.42
N GLU A 691 -36.93 -4.51 -5.23
CA GLU A 691 -36.69 -3.32 -4.39
C GLU A 691 -35.59 -2.43 -5.05
N PRO A 692 -35.58 -1.11 -4.78
CA PRO A 692 -35.21 -0.09 -5.77
C PRO A 692 -33.69 0.11 -5.90
N VAL A 693 -33.21 0.08 -7.14
CA VAL A 693 -31.83 0.41 -7.50
C VAL A 693 -31.68 1.92 -7.59
N ALA A 694 -30.79 2.47 -6.77
CA ALA A 694 -30.27 3.82 -6.95
C ALA A 694 -29.53 3.89 -8.30
N GLU A 695 -29.80 4.93 -9.11
CA GLU A 695 -29.15 5.16 -10.38
C GLU A 695 -27.62 5.24 -10.21
N GLU A 696 -26.93 4.13 -10.53
CA GLU A 696 -25.51 4.14 -10.85
C GLU A 696 -25.33 4.91 -12.16
N LYS A 697 -24.66 6.06 -12.10
CA LYS A 697 -24.04 6.65 -13.28
C LYS A 697 -23.00 5.66 -13.80
N THR A 698 -23.30 5.00 -14.91
CA THR A 698 -22.35 4.16 -15.64
C THR A 698 -21.10 5.00 -15.97
N PRO A 699 -19.89 4.53 -15.65
CA PRO A 699 -18.67 5.22 -16.08
C PRO A 699 -18.62 5.27 -17.61
N GLU A 700 -18.32 6.43 -18.18
CA GLU A 700 -18.22 6.60 -19.63
C GLU A 700 -17.11 5.72 -20.22
N ARG A 701 -17.46 4.91 -21.23
CA ARG A 701 -16.50 4.09 -21.98
C ARG A 701 -15.62 4.95 -22.89
N MET A 702 -14.35 4.59 -22.98
CA MET A 702 -13.29 5.22 -23.76
C MET A 702 -13.40 4.90 -25.26
N LEU A 703 -13.77 3.67 -25.63
CA LEU A 703 -14.09 3.32 -27.02
C LEU A 703 -15.48 3.84 -27.39
N LYS A 704 -15.62 4.37 -28.60
CA LYS A 704 -16.86 5.03 -29.08
C LYS A 704 -17.55 4.28 -30.20
N SER A 705 -16.83 3.50 -31.02
CA SER A 705 -17.43 2.72 -32.10
C SER A 705 -18.34 1.64 -31.55
N ASP A 706 -19.54 1.48 -32.12
CA ASP A 706 -20.51 0.44 -31.70
C ASP A 706 -19.89 -0.96 -31.75
N LEU A 707 -18.98 -1.17 -32.69
CA LEU A 707 -18.27 -2.42 -32.89
C LEU A 707 -17.27 -2.70 -31.75
N LEU A 708 -16.33 -1.80 -31.48
CA LEU A 708 -15.24 -2.06 -30.52
C LEU A 708 -15.65 -1.82 -29.06
N LYS A 709 -16.56 -0.87 -28.79
CA LYS A 709 -17.01 -0.56 -27.42
C LYS A 709 -17.83 -1.68 -26.77
N SER A 710 -18.28 -2.65 -27.57
CA SER A 710 -19.06 -3.80 -27.13
C SER A 710 -18.25 -4.82 -26.32
N SER A 711 -16.91 -4.79 -26.40
CA SER A 711 -16.02 -5.69 -25.67
C SER A 711 -15.38 -4.99 -24.48
N ASP A 712 -15.61 -5.54 -23.28
CA ASP A 712 -14.96 -5.09 -22.05
C ASP A 712 -13.44 -5.31 -22.10
N GLU A 713 -12.98 -6.33 -22.83
CA GLU A 713 -11.56 -6.63 -22.92
C GLU A 713 -10.82 -5.68 -23.88
N LEU A 714 -11.48 -5.26 -24.97
CA LEU A 714 -10.98 -4.17 -25.81
C LEU A 714 -11.01 -2.83 -25.07
N GLU A 715 -12.04 -2.58 -24.26
CA GLU A 715 -12.13 -1.40 -23.40
C GLU A 715 -10.96 -1.36 -22.40
N ARG A 716 -10.63 -2.49 -21.78
CA ARG A 716 -9.46 -2.61 -20.90
C ARG A 716 -8.13 -2.45 -21.66
N LEU A 717 -8.02 -2.94 -22.89
CA LEU A 717 -6.85 -2.67 -23.75
C LEU A 717 -6.73 -1.18 -24.11
N ALA A 718 -7.86 -0.50 -24.36
CA ALA A 718 -7.92 0.94 -24.60
C ALA A 718 -7.46 1.72 -23.36
N MET A 719 -7.87 1.28 -22.15
CA MET A 719 -7.40 1.82 -20.87
C MET A 719 -5.94 1.46 -20.55
N GLY A 720 -5.31 0.54 -21.30
CA GLY A 720 -3.93 0.09 -21.08
C GLY A 720 -3.78 -0.95 -19.96
N GLN A 721 -4.86 -1.63 -19.59
CA GLN A 721 -4.92 -2.62 -18.51
C GLN A 721 -4.72 -4.08 -18.98
N VAL A 722 -4.73 -4.32 -20.29
CA VAL A 722 -4.59 -5.65 -20.92
C VAL A 722 -3.52 -5.60 -22.02
N SER A 723 -2.89 -6.74 -22.30
CA SER A 723 -1.87 -6.92 -23.33
C SER A 723 -2.42 -6.80 -24.76
N SER A 724 -1.54 -6.49 -25.71
CA SER A 724 -1.86 -6.33 -27.14
C SER A 724 -2.26 -7.63 -27.86
N TYR A 725 -2.99 -7.49 -28.97
CA TYR A 725 -3.27 -8.59 -29.89
C TYR A 725 -2.21 -8.68 -30.99
N ARG A 726 -1.71 -9.89 -31.24
CA ARG A 726 -0.64 -10.19 -32.19
C ARG A 726 -0.83 -11.57 -32.81
N ARG A 727 0.05 -11.92 -33.75
CA ARG A 727 0.00 -13.22 -34.43
C ARG A 727 -0.02 -14.39 -33.44
N GLY A 728 -1.01 -15.28 -33.60
CA GLY A 728 -1.21 -16.45 -32.73
C GLY A 728 -2.29 -16.27 -31.65
N ASN A 729 -2.86 -15.07 -31.49
CA ASN A 729 -4.06 -14.88 -30.67
C ASN A 729 -5.31 -15.42 -31.39
N TYR A 730 -6.15 -16.14 -30.65
CA TYR A 730 -7.45 -16.64 -31.12
C TYR A 730 -8.56 -16.24 -30.14
N SER A 731 -9.42 -15.27 -30.50
CA SER A 731 -10.52 -14.82 -29.63
C SER A 731 -11.63 -14.07 -30.40
N GLU A 732 -12.77 -13.80 -29.74
CA GLU A 732 -13.83 -12.99 -30.33
C GLU A 732 -13.41 -11.51 -30.47
N GLU A 733 -12.49 -11.01 -29.64
CA GLU A 733 -11.91 -9.66 -29.80
C GLU A 733 -11.05 -9.56 -31.06
N VAL A 734 -10.29 -10.61 -31.39
CA VAL A 734 -9.55 -10.67 -32.66
C VAL A 734 -10.53 -10.58 -33.83
N LYS A 735 -11.70 -11.22 -33.71
CA LYS A 735 -12.75 -11.15 -34.71
C LYS A 735 -13.36 -9.75 -34.84
N LEU A 736 -13.57 -9.03 -33.73
CA LEU A 736 -13.98 -7.62 -33.74
C LEU A 736 -12.94 -6.71 -34.41
N LEU A 737 -11.65 -6.94 -34.14
CA LEU A 737 -10.54 -6.23 -34.80
C LEU A 737 -10.47 -6.52 -36.31
N GLN A 738 -10.69 -7.77 -36.70
CA GLN A 738 -10.79 -8.17 -38.11
C GLN A 738 -12.00 -7.52 -38.79
N GLN A 739 -13.16 -7.44 -38.11
CA GLN A 739 -14.35 -6.75 -38.59
C GLN A 739 -14.09 -5.25 -38.79
N ALA A 740 -13.44 -4.60 -37.82
CA ALA A 740 -13.03 -3.19 -37.92
C ALA A 740 -12.14 -2.96 -39.15
N LEU A 741 -11.15 -3.82 -39.37
CA LEU A 741 -10.27 -3.72 -40.54
C LEU A 741 -11.02 -3.91 -41.87
N MET A 742 -11.99 -4.82 -41.93
CA MET A 742 -12.80 -5.01 -43.13
C MET A 742 -13.71 -3.81 -43.40
N GLU A 743 -14.30 -3.20 -42.37
CA GLU A 743 -15.11 -1.97 -42.51
C GLU A 743 -14.27 -0.79 -43.02
N LEU A 744 -12.99 -0.73 -42.62
CA LEU A 744 -12.02 0.24 -43.11
C LEU A 744 -11.41 -0.13 -44.48
N GLY A 745 -11.83 -1.24 -45.09
CA GLY A 745 -11.46 -1.63 -46.47
C GLY A 745 -10.18 -2.45 -46.60
N PHE A 746 -9.64 -3.02 -45.53
CA PHE A 746 -8.45 -3.89 -45.58
C PHE A 746 -8.81 -5.34 -45.92
N ASP A 747 -8.04 -5.97 -46.81
CA ASP A 747 -8.26 -7.35 -47.27
C ASP A 747 -7.62 -8.40 -46.34
N LEU A 748 -8.45 -9.20 -45.68
CA LEU A 748 -8.04 -10.32 -44.83
C LEU A 748 -7.98 -11.68 -45.57
N GLY A 749 -8.30 -11.70 -46.87
CA GLY A 749 -8.35 -12.92 -47.68
C GLY A 749 -9.62 -13.75 -47.45
N LYS A 750 -9.61 -15.01 -47.92
CA LYS A 750 -10.81 -15.89 -47.94
C LYS A 750 -11.36 -16.26 -46.56
N ALA A 751 -10.57 -16.12 -45.50
CA ALA A 751 -10.97 -16.49 -44.15
C ALA A 751 -11.84 -15.43 -43.47
N GLY A 752 -11.70 -14.15 -43.86
CA GLY A 752 -12.48 -13.05 -43.30
C GLY A 752 -12.18 -12.80 -41.81
N ALA A 753 -13.22 -12.46 -41.04
CA ALA A 753 -13.15 -12.36 -39.59
C ALA A 753 -13.46 -13.71 -38.93
N ASP A 754 -12.42 -14.53 -38.74
CA ASP A 754 -12.48 -15.89 -38.21
C ASP A 754 -12.02 -16.01 -36.75
N GLY A 755 -11.57 -14.91 -36.14
CA GLY A 755 -11.05 -14.86 -34.78
C GLY A 755 -9.59 -15.30 -34.65
N ASP A 756 -8.93 -15.72 -35.73
CA ASP A 756 -7.50 -16.09 -35.73
C ASP A 756 -6.61 -14.93 -36.21
N PHE A 757 -5.72 -14.46 -35.34
CA PHE A 757 -4.75 -13.44 -35.68
C PHE A 757 -3.63 -14.06 -36.54
N GLY A 758 -3.94 -14.32 -37.80
CA GLY A 758 -3.03 -14.92 -38.76
C GLY A 758 -2.07 -13.94 -39.45
N SER A 759 -1.29 -14.42 -40.41
CA SER A 759 -0.36 -13.58 -41.19
C SER A 759 -1.06 -12.50 -42.01
N LYS A 760 -2.30 -12.74 -42.45
CA LYS A 760 -3.12 -11.78 -43.21
C LYS A 760 -3.62 -10.65 -42.32
N THR A 761 -4.13 -10.96 -41.13
CA THR A 761 -4.51 -9.96 -40.11
C THR A 761 -3.33 -9.10 -39.70
N LYS A 762 -2.15 -9.71 -39.47
CA LYS A 762 -0.92 -8.95 -39.21
C LYS A 762 -0.58 -7.98 -40.34
N THR A 763 -0.65 -8.44 -41.59
CA THR A 763 -0.35 -7.61 -42.77
C THR A 763 -1.33 -6.44 -42.89
N ALA A 764 -2.62 -6.67 -42.63
CA ALA A 764 -3.64 -5.62 -42.64
C ALA A 764 -3.40 -4.58 -41.54
N ILE A 765 -3.01 -5.00 -40.32
CA ILE A 765 -2.61 -4.07 -39.25
C ILE A 765 -1.37 -3.26 -39.63
N GLU A 766 -0.33 -3.88 -40.22
CA GLU A 766 0.86 -3.15 -40.68
C GLU A 766 0.51 -2.14 -41.79
N GLN A 767 -0.46 -2.46 -42.65
CA GLN A 767 -0.94 -1.53 -43.67
C GLN A 767 -1.71 -0.37 -43.04
N PHE A 768 -2.61 -0.66 -42.10
CA PHE A 768 -3.36 0.36 -41.35
C PHE A 768 -2.42 1.29 -40.57
N GLN A 769 -1.44 0.73 -39.84
CA GLN A 769 -0.43 1.49 -39.10
C GLN A 769 0.40 2.42 -40.01
N LYS A 770 0.61 2.06 -41.28
CA LYS A 770 1.29 2.90 -42.28
C LYS A 770 0.39 3.98 -42.88
N SER A 771 -0.88 3.67 -43.12
CA SER A 771 -1.78 4.53 -43.89
C SER A 771 -2.59 5.49 -43.03
N TYR A 772 -2.75 5.19 -41.75
CA TYR A 772 -3.58 5.99 -40.84
C TYR A 772 -2.99 7.39 -40.62
N GLN A 773 -3.85 8.40 -40.78
CA GLN A 773 -3.56 9.80 -40.44
C GLN A 773 -4.55 10.24 -39.37
N PRO A 774 -4.09 10.71 -38.19
CA PRO A 774 -4.98 11.16 -37.13
C PRO A 774 -5.83 12.34 -37.62
N SER A 775 -7.10 12.40 -37.20
CA SER A 775 -7.84 13.65 -37.33
C SER A 775 -7.18 14.70 -36.43
N HIS A 776 -7.34 16.00 -36.73
CA HIS A 776 -6.78 17.08 -35.91
C HIS A 776 -7.38 17.16 -34.47
N GLN A 777 -8.21 16.19 -34.06
CA GLN A 777 -8.98 16.15 -32.81
C GLN A 777 -8.52 15.04 -31.82
N THR A 778 -7.53 14.21 -32.18
CA THR A 778 -6.93 13.22 -31.27
C THR A 778 -5.85 13.82 -30.36
N HIS A 779 -5.68 13.23 -29.17
CA HIS A 779 -4.64 13.66 -28.23
C HIS A 779 -3.23 13.41 -28.82
N PRO A 780 -2.29 14.36 -28.73
CA PRO A 780 -0.94 14.22 -29.30
C PRO A 780 -0.10 13.05 -28.75
N SER A 781 -0.50 12.44 -27.62
CA SER A 781 0.15 11.24 -27.06
C SER A 781 -0.38 9.91 -27.63
N TYR A 782 -1.44 9.94 -28.43
CA TYR A 782 -1.93 8.77 -29.16
C TYR A 782 -1.15 8.65 -30.47
N SER A 783 0.10 8.22 -30.34
CA SER A 783 0.85 7.70 -31.48
C SER A 783 0.44 6.24 -31.69
N ILE A 784 0.09 5.89 -32.92
CA ILE A 784 -0.31 4.52 -33.30
C ILE A 784 0.75 3.45 -32.95
N GLY A 785 1.99 3.89 -32.69
CA GLY A 785 3.16 3.05 -32.41
C GLY A 785 4.01 2.80 -33.66
N PRO A 786 5.08 2.00 -33.54
CA PRO A 786 5.83 1.53 -34.71
C PRO A 786 4.94 0.64 -35.59
N VAL A 787 5.26 0.55 -36.88
CA VAL A 787 4.58 -0.39 -37.78
C VAL A 787 5.11 -1.80 -37.53
N ASP A 788 4.44 -2.54 -36.64
CA ASP A 788 4.85 -3.85 -36.16
C ASP A 788 3.79 -4.96 -36.37
N GLY A 789 2.57 -4.59 -36.79
CA GLY A 789 1.48 -5.53 -37.00
C GLY A 789 0.79 -5.99 -35.71
N ILE A 790 0.98 -5.26 -34.61
CA ILE A 790 0.43 -5.56 -33.29
C ILE A 790 -0.65 -4.54 -32.94
N VAL A 791 -1.80 -5.01 -32.45
CA VAL A 791 -2.87 -4.14 -31.95
C VAL A 791 -2.66 -3.88 -30.46
N GLY A 792 -1.86 -2.86 -30.15
CA GLY A 792 -1.79 -2.26 -28.81
C GLY A 792 -2.78 -1.10 -28.64
N LYS A 793 -2.78 -0.45 -27.47
CA LYS A 793 -3.64 0.71 -27.15
C LYS A 793 -3.72 1.75 -28.28
N GLY A 794 -2.57 2.18 -28.81
CA GLY A 794 -2.52 3.21 -29.86
C GLY A 794 -3.16 2.75 -31.18
N THR A 795 -2.90 1.51 -31.60
CA THR A 795 -3.51 0.93 -32.81
C THR A 795 -5.01 0.66 -32.62
N LEU A 796 -5.44 0.23 -31.42
CA LEU A 796 -6.85 0.04 -31.10
C LEU A 796 -7.64 1.35 -31.13
N LEU A 797 -7.10 2.42 -30.55
CA LEU A 797 -7.75 3.72 -30.53
C LEU A 797 -7.79 4.38 -31.92
N ALA A 798 -6.75 4.18 -32.71
CA ALA A 798 -6.74 4.61 -34.11
C ALA A 798 -7.81 3.86 -34.94
N LEU A 799 -7.99 2.56 -34.70
CA LEU A 799 -9.08 1.79 -35.32
C LEU A 799 -10.45 2.30 -34.89
N ASP A 800 -10.64 2.57 -33.59
CA ASP A 800 -11.90 3.10 -33.04
C ASP A 800 -12.27 4.47 -33.60
N GLU A 801 -11.28 5.37 -33.73
CA GLU A 801 -11.47 6.67 -34.38
C GLU A 801 -11.79 6.52 -35.86
N ALA A 802 -11.06 5.67 -36.59
CA ALA A 802 -11.26 5.50 -38.02
C ALA A 802 -12.66 4.95 -38.37
N LEU A 803 -13.31 4.26 -37.42
CA LEU A 803 -14.68 3.75 -37.55
C LEU A 803 -15.76 4.80 -37.26
N MET A 804 -15.42 5.95 -36.66
CA MET A 804 -16.39 6.92 -36.16
C MET A 804 -16.13 8.34 -36.69
N ASP A 805 -17.09 8.89 -37.43
CA ASP A 805 -17.09 10.31 -37.80
C ASP A 805 -17.35 11.20 -36.58
N GLY A 806 -16.43 12.10 -36.24
CA GLY A 806 -16.59 13.09 -35.16
C GLY A 806 -16.14 12.62 -33.77
N TRP A 807 -15.18 11.70 -33.68
CA TRP A 807 -14.57 11.26 -32.43
C TRP A 807 -13.85 12.42 -31.71
N VAL A 808 -14.20 12.69 -30.44
CA VAL A 808 -13.61 13.76 -29.61
C VAL A 808 -13.09 13.17 -28.30
N TYR A 809 -11.84 13.49 -27.95
CA TYR A 809 -11.21 13.05 -26.70
C TYR A 809 -11.43 14.05 -25.57
N GLU A 810 -12.10 13.62 -24.50
CA GLU A 810 -12.15 14.35 -23.23
C GLU A 810 -11.18 13.69 -22.24
N ASN A 811 -10.28 14.47 -21.64
CA ASN A 811 -9.30 13.96 -20.68
C ASN A 811 -9.15 14.90 -19.48
N ASP A 812 -9.67 14.44 -18.34
CA ASP A 812 -9.54 15.11 -17.05
C ASP A 812 -8.17 14.89 -16.37
N GLU A 813 -7.39 13.87 -16.73
CA GLU A 813 -6.03 13.65 -16.19
C GLU A 813 -5.04 14.71 -16.66
N MET A 814 -5.19 15.21 -17.90
CA MET A 814 -4.36 16.32 -18.40
C MET A 814 -4.73 17.65 -17.75
N ASP A 815 -5.93 17.79 -17.19
CA ASP A 815 -6.41 19.02 -16.58
C ASP A 815 -5.76 19.24 -15.19
N LEU A 816 -5.43 18.17 -14.46
CA LEU A 816 -4.68 18.24 -13.19
C LEU A 816 -3.22 18.72 -13.35
N LYS A 817 -2.58 18.44 -14.49
CA LYS A 817 -1.21 18.90 -14.80
C LYS A 817 -1.09 20.42 -14.81
N TRP A 818 -2.16 21.13 -15.21
CA TRP A 818 -2.16 22.58 -15.38
C TRP A 818 -2.66 23.34 -14.13
N LEU A 819 -2.88 22.64 -13.01
CA LEU A 819 -3.30 23.22 -11.74
C LEU A 819 -2.24 24.16 -11.14
N THR A 820 -0.97 23.81 -11.35
CA THR A 820 0.21 24.52 -10.83
C THR A 820 0.93 25.27 -11.96
N VAL A 821 1.19 26.55 -11.74
CA VAL A 821 1.96 27.40 -12.66
C VAL A 821 3.45 27.35 -12.28
N PRO A 822 4.39 27.24 -13.24
CA PRO A 822 5.80 26.98 -12.97
C PRO A 822 6.55 28.21 -12.44
N LYS A 823 6.04 29.42 -12.68
CA LYS A 823 6.61 30.70 -12.23
C LYS A 823 5.49 31.68 -11.91
N GLY A 824 5.66 32.47 -10.86
CA GLY A 824 4.78 33.58 -10.54
C GLY A 824 3.56 33.23 -9.67
N GLN A 825 3.11 34.20 -8.88
CA GLN A 825 1.87 34.13 -8.11
C GLN A 825 1.22 35.51 -8.04
N LEU A 826 -0.07 35.59 -8.38
CA LEU A 826 -0.87 36.82 -8.30
C LEU A 826 -2.02 36.62 -7.31
N THR A 827 -2.28 37.63 -6.48
CA THR A 827 -3.33 37.70 -5.45
C THR A 827 -3.29 36.61 -4.36
N PHE A 828 -2.38 35.64 -4.46
CA PHE A 828 -2.16 34.55 -3.50
C PHE A 828 -3.45 33.77 -3.18
N ASP A 829 -4.17 33.37 -4.24
CA ASP A 829 -5.43 32.63 -4.23
C ASP A 829 -6.60 33.35 -3.51
N ALA A 830 -6.44 34.66 -3.23
CA ALA A 830 -7.52 35.46 -2.69
C ALA A 830 -8.57 35.79 -3.78
N GLU A 831 -8.13 35.99 -5.02
CA GLU A 831 -8.97 36.27 -6.19
C GLU A 831 -8.45 35.44 -7.38
N GLY A 832 -9.32 35.02 -8.30
CA GLY A 832 -8.92 34.11 -9.37
C GLY A 832 -8.52 32.71 -8.88
N ASN A 833 -9.28 32.11 -7.96
CA ASN A 833 -9.05 30.75 -7.47
C ASN A 833 -9.73 29.69 -8.38
N ASP A 834 -9.38 28.41 -8.23
CA ASP A 834 -9.99 27.29 -8.97
C ASP A 834 -11.09 26.58 -8.16
N ILE A 835 -11.84 27.34 -7.32
CA ILE A 835 -12.93 26.80 -6.48
C ILE A 835 -14.27 27.12 -7.14
N GLU A 836 -14.94 26.08 -7.63
CA GLU A 836 -16.27 26.18 -8.23
C GLU A 836 -17.28 26.73 -7.20
N GLY A 837 -18.03 27.76 -7.58
CA GLY A 837 -18.93 28.51 -6.68
C GLY A 837 -18.29 29.71 -5.95
N SER A 838 -16.97 29.92 -6.06
CA SER A 838 -16.35 31.17 -5.61
C SER A 838 -16.78 32.34 -6.49
N PRO A 839 -17.06 33.55 -5.93
CA PRO A 839 -17.29 34.75 -6.74
C PRO A 839 -16.04 35.19 -7.54
N PHE A 840 -14.90 34.53 -7.29
CA PHE A 840 -13.62 34.74 -7.97
C PHE A 840 -13.13 33.49 -8.71
N PHE A 841 -14.05 32.62 -9.14
CA PHE A 841 -13.72 31.39 -9.87
C PHE A 841 -13.07 31.73 -11.23
N SER A 842 -11.78 31.44 -11.34
CA SER A 842 -10.92 31.89 -12.44
C SER A 842 -11.18 31.20 -13.78
N ARG A 843 -11.86 30.06 -13.81
CA ARG A 843 -12.18 29.36 -15.08
C ARG A 843 -13.49 29.81 -15.73
N ARG A 844 -14.22 30.73 -15.10
CA ARG A 844 -15.44 31.30 -15.67
C ARG A 844 -15.30 32.81 -15.78
N VAL A 845 -15.77 33.38 -16.88
CA VAL A 845 -15.96 34.83 -17.01
C VAL A 845 -16.91 35.30 -15.91
N HIS A 846 -16.47 36.28 -15.12
CA HIS A 846 -17.31 36.85 -14.06
C HIS A 846 -17.00 38.33 -13.83
N VAL A 847 -17.93 39.01 -13.16
CA VAL A 847 -17.71 40.35 -12.59
C VAL A 847 -17.80 40.21 -11.07
N PRO A 848 -16.71 40.40 -10.32
CA PRO A 848 -16.71 40.27 -8.87
C PRO A 848 -17.79 41.16 -8.22
N ASN A 849 -18.79 40.54 -7.58
CA ASN A 849 -19.91 41.24 -6.97
C ASN A 849 -20.31 40.59 -5.64
N ASN A 850 -20.95 41.38 -4.78
CA ASN A 850 -21.56 40.91 -3.54
C ASN A 850 -23.07 41.16 -3.64
N ASN A 851 -23.85 40.09 -3.86
CA ASN A 851 -25.30 40.14 -4.09
C ASN A 851 -25.71 41.13 -5.19
N GLY A 852 -25.08 41.06 -6.37
CA GLY A 852 -25.38 41.91 -7.52
C GLY A 852 -24.79 43.32 -7.46
N LYS A 853 -24.16 43.71 -6.33
CA LYS A 853 -23.40 44.96 -6.23
C LYS A 853 -21.93 44.72 -6.52
N VAL A 854 -21.43 45.24 -7.64
CA VAL A 854 -20.04 45.07 -8.07
C VAL A 854 -19.06 45.58 -7.00
N ILE A 855 -18.03 44.78 -6.71
CA ILE A 855 -17.01 45.08 -5.72
C ILE A 855 -15.98 46.03 -6.34
N GLY A 856 -15.77 47.20 -5.72
CA GLY A 856 -14.76 48.17 -6.17
C GLY A 856 -15.03 48.76 -7.56
N ASN A 857 -13.96 48.98 -8.33
CA ASN A 857 -14.01 49.42 -9.73
C ASN A 857 -13.79 48.26 -10.71
N SER A 858 -14.03 47.01 -10.28
CA SER A 858 -13.70 45.81 -11.07
C SER A 858 -14.46 45.76 -12.39
N GLY A 859 -13.83 45.20 -13.43
CA GLY A 859 -14.45 44.90 -14.72
C GLY A 859 -14.72 43.41 -14.91
N ILE A 860 -14.77 42.98 -16.17
CA ILE A 860 -14.93 41.57 -16.53
C ILE A 860 -13.60 40.85 -16.31
N THR A 861 -13.64 39.84 -15.46
CA THR A 861 -12.47 39.06 -15.04
C THR A 861 -12.54 37.65 -15.60
N ILE A 862 -11.41 37.13 -16.09
CA ILE A 862 -11.27 35.75 -16.56
C ILE A 862 -9.83 35.26 -16.33
N GLY A 863 -9.65 33.99 -16.02
CA GLY A 863 -8.33 33.45 -15.71
C GLY A 863 -7.76 33.96 -14.39
N ARG A 864 -6.49 33.65 -14.13
CA ARG A 864 -5.75 34.13 -12.97
C ARG A 864 -5.07 35.45 -13.34
N GLY A 865 -5.66 36.59 -12.96
CA GLY A 865 -4.98 37.88 -13.09
C GLY A 865 -5.30 38.72 -14.34
N LEU A 866 -6.40 38.45 -15.06
CA LEU A 866 -6.86 39.32 -16.15
C LEU A 866 -8.22 39.96 -15.80
N ASP A 867 -8.19 41.25 -15.44
CA ASP A 867 -9.38 42.08 -15.19
C ASP A 867 -9.48 43.14 -16.28
N LEU A 868 -10.43 43.02 -17.20
CA LEU A 868 -10.57 43.89 -18.37
C LEU A 868 -11.15 45.29 -18.06
N GLY A 869 -11.37 45.64 -16.79
CA GLY A 869 -11.96 46.93 -16.41
C GLY A 869 -11.03 48.13 -16.53
N SER A 870 -9.72 47.95 -16.37
CA SER A 870 -8.74 49.04 -16.42
C SER A 870 -8.23 49.27 -17.86
N PRO A 871 -8.25 50.51 -18.40
CA PRO A 871 -7.84 50.78 -19.79
C PRO A 871 -6.32 50.57 -20.00
N PRO A 872 -5.87 50.03 -21.15
CA PRO A 872 -4.46 49.83 -21.41
C PRO A 872 -3.83 51.10 -21.99
N THR A 873 -3.48 52.07 -21.15
CA THR A 873 -2.66 53.20 -21.61
C THR A 873 -1.55 53.56 -20.62
N GLY A 874 -0.31 53.55 -21.13
CA GLY A 874 0.90 54.06 -20.48
C GLY A 874 1.51 53.15 -19.40
N ALA A 875 2.62 53.62 -18.81
CA ALA A 875 3.34 52.93 -17.72
C ALA A 875 2.48 52.65 -16.46
N ASN A 876 1.26 53.18 -16.41
CA ASN A 876 0.33 53.06 -15.28
C ASN A 876 -0.83 52.08 -15.54
N GLY A 877 -1.03 51.56 -16.76
CA GLY A 877 -2.17 50.67 -17.09
C GLY A 877 -1.98 49.24 -16.59
N GLN A 878 -2.95 48.64 -15.90
CA GLN A 878 -2.82 47.31 -15.26
C GLN A 878 -2.84 46.12 -16.23
N ASN A 879 -3.32 46.30 -17.46
CA ASN A 879 -3.49 45.23 -18.45
C ASN A 879 -2.69 45.47 -19.73
N PRO A 880 -2.37 44.39 -20.50
CA PRO A 880 -1.85 44.49 -21.85
C PRO A 880 -2.76 45.28 -22.79
N SER A 881 -2.18 45.85 -23.86
CA SER A 881 -2.94 46.51 -24.92
C SER A 881 -3.90 45.57 -25.62
N LYS A 882 -4.95 46.12 -26.26
CA LYS A 882 -5.92 45.35 -27.05
C LYS A 882 -5.28 44.44 -28.10
N LEU A 883 -4.15 44.86 -28.69
CA LEU A 883 -3.39 44.06 -29.65
C LEU A 883 -2.70 42.87 -28.97
N GLU A 884 -2.12 43.08 -27.78
CA GLU A 884 -1.49 42.03 -26.97
C GLU A 884 -2.54 41.06 -26.41
N LEU A 885 -3.72 41.55 -25.98
CA LEU A 885 -4.83 40.70 -25.56
C LEU A 885 -5.33 39.80 -26.69
N ARG A 886 -5.41 40.32 -27.92
CA ARG A 886 -5.76 39.51 -29.09
C ARG A 886 -4.76 38.39 -29.33
N ASN A 887 -3.46 38.69 -29.23
CA ASN A 887 -2.40 37.68 -29.36
C ASN A 887 -2.43 36.66 -28.21
N LEU A 888 -2.74 37.11 -26.99
CA LEU A 888 -2.89 36.26 -25.82
C LEU A 888 -4.06 35.29 -25.96
N PHE A 889 -5.25 35.78 -26.33
CA PHE A 889 -6.43 34.92 -26.53
C PHE A 889 -6.22 33.91 -27.66
N HIS A 890 -5.53 34.33 -28.73
CA HIS A 890 -5.14 33.43 -29.82
C HIS A 890 -4.16 32.36 -29.35
N SER A 891 -3.13 32.74 -28.59
CA SER A 891 -2.10 31.82 -28.07
C SER A 891 -2.67 30.83 -27.04
N ALA A 892 -3.65 31.27 -26.25
CA ALA A 892 -4.38 30.41 -25.32
C ALA A 892 -5.37 29.47 -26.02
N GLY A 893 -5.74 29.74 -27.27
CA GLY A 893 -6.73 28.95 -28.01
C GLY A 893 -8.16 29.15 -27.48
N LEU A 894 -8.52 30.38 -27.10
CA LEU A 894 -9.89 30.68 -26.68
C LEU A 894 -10.86 30.60 -27.86
N ASN A 895 -12.12 30.26 -27.56
CA ASN A 895 -13.21 30.28 -28.55
C ASN A 895 -13.25 31.65 -29.27
N PRO A 896 -13.34 31.69 -30.62
CA PRO A 896 -13.39 32.94 -31.38
C PRO A 896 -14.51 33.90 -30.95
N LYS A 897 -15.70 33.38 -30.59
CA LYS A 897 -16.82 34.20 -30.08
C LYS A 897 -16.49 34.83 -28.73
N LEU A 898 -16.00 34.02 -27.79
CA LEU A 898 -15.57 34.49 -26.47
C LEU A 898 -14.45 35.54 -26.60
N SER A 899 -13.45 35.28 -27.45
CA SER A 899 -12.32 36.18 -27.70
C SER A 899 -12.78 37.54 -28.24
N MET A 900 -13.66 37.54 -29.25
CA MET A 900 -14.21 38.76 -29.84
C MET A 900 -15.06 39.54 -28.83
N TRP A 901 -15.85 38.84 -28.01
CA TRP A 901 -16.66 39.46 -26.99
C TRP A 901 -15.81 40.08 -25.86
N LEU A 902 -14.80 39.37 -25.34
CA LEU A 902 -13.86 39.89 -24.34
C LEU A 902 -13.15 41.15 -24.83
N LEU A 903 -12.73 41.19 -26.11
CA LEU A 903 -12.15 42.40 -26.71
C LEU A 903 -13.14 43.56 -26.83
N SER A 904 -14.45 43.30 -26.92
CA SER A 904 -15.48 44.33 -27.06
C SER A 904 -15.86 45.01 -25.75
N VAL A 905 -15.63 44.34 -24.62
CA VAL A 905 -16.02 44.78 -23.27
C VAL A 905 -14.86 45.37 -22.46
N GLU A 906 -13.67 45.42 -23.04
CA GLU A 906 -12.50 46.11 -22.51
C GLU A 906 -12.82 47.55 -22.07
N GLY A 907 -12.40 47.91 -20.85
CA GLY A 907 -12.61 49.23 -20.26
C GLY A 907 -13.98 49.43 -19.60
N LYS A 908 -14.89 48.44 -19.66
CA LYS A 908 -16.15 48.49 -18.90
C LYS A 908 -15.89 48.11 -17.43
N THR A 909 -16.44 48.89 -16.51
CA THR A 909 -16.30 48.68 -15.06
C THR A 909 -17.66 48.73 -14.37
N LYS A 910 -17.74 48.24 -13.13
CA LYS A 910 -18.95 48.37 -12.27
C LYS A 910 -20.21 47.79 -12.94
N SER A 911 -21.35 48.47 -12.83
CA SER A 911 -22.63 48.05 -13.39
C SER A 911 -22.55 47.78 -14.89
N ASP A 912 -21.81 48.60 -15.65
CA ASP A 912 -21.72 48.49 -17.10
C ASP A 912 -21.02 47.19 -17.55
N ALA A 913 -20.10 46.68 -16.72
CA ALA A 913 -19.45 45.39 -16.93
C ALA A 913 -20.41 44.22 -16.65
N LEU A 914 -21.19 44.32 -15.56
CA LEU A 914 -22.18 43.31 -15.18
C LEU A 914 -23.31 43.23 -16.22
N ASP A 915 -23.80 44.37 -16.70
CA ASP A 915 -24.82 44.46 -17.74
C ASP A 915 -24.30 43.89 -19.07
N ALA A 916 -23.04 44.13 -19.42
CA ALA A 916 -22.40 43.55 -20.60
C ALA A 916 -22.25 42.02 -20.52
N LEU A 917 -21.98 41.46 -19.34
CA LEU A 917 -21.94 40.01 -19.13
C LEU A 917 -23.33 39.39 -19.26
N ASN A 918 -24.34 39.99 -18.61
CA ASN A 918 -25.73 39.54 -18.66
C ASN A 918 -26.35 39.61 -20.07
N SER A 919 -25.83 40.50 -20.93
CA SER A 919 -26.28 40.69 -22.32
C SER A 919 -25.30 40.15 -23.36
N SER A 920 -24.36 39.28 -22.97
CA SER A 920 -23.26 38.81 -23.84
C SER A 920 -23.72 37.98 -25.04
N GLY A 921 -24.86 37.27 -24.93
CA GLY A 921 -25.34 36.34 -25.95
C GLY A 921 -24.50 35.06 -26.07
N LEU A 922 -23.59 34.82 -25.13
CA LEU A 922 -22.81 33.60 -25.00
C LEU A 922 -23.56 32.60 -24.11
N THR A 923 -23.46 31.31 -24.44
CA THR A 923 -23.96 30.22 -23.60
C THR A 923 -23.07 30.03 -22.36
N ASP A 924 -23.57 29.33 -21.34
CA ASP A 924 -22.80 29.08 -20.11
C ASP A 924 -21.49 28.33 -20.38
N ASP A 925 -21.49 27.37 -21.32
CA ASP A 925 -20.28 26.64 -21.72
C ASP A 925 -19.28 27.54 -22.48
N GLU A 926 -19.77 28.50 -23.26
CA GLU A 926 -18.93 29.48 -23.97
C GLU A 926 -18.28 30.50 -23.03
N LEU A 927 -18.73 30.62 -21.78
CA LEU A 927 -18.17 31.49 -20.74
C LEU A 927 -17.11 30.80 -19.87
N VAL A 928 -16.85 29.51 -20.09
CA VAL A 928 -15.89 28.71 -19.33
C VAL A 928 -14.63 28.44 -20.15
N ILE A 929 -13.47 28.46 -19.49
CA ILE A 929 -12.16 28.12 -20.08
C ILE A 929 -11.57 26.87 -19.41
N THR A 930 -10.77 26.12 -20.16
CA THR A 930 -10.07 24.92 -19.68
C THR A 930 -8.90 25.28 -18.74
N ARG A 931 -8.40 24.34 -17.94
CA ARG A 931 -7.22 24.59 -17.08
C ARG A 931 -5.98 24.89 -17.90
N LYS A 932 -5.81 24.22 -19.05
CA LYS A 932 -4.75 24.53 -20.02
C LYS A 932 -4.84 25.97 -20.54
N GLN A 933 -6.03 26.43 -20.94
CA GLN A 933 -6.25 27.82 -21.38
C GLN A 933 -5.91 28.80 -20.26
N GLN A 934 -6.40 28.55 -19.04
CA GLN A 934 -6.08 29.35 -17.86
C GLN A 934 -4.58 29.42 -17.58
N TYR A 935 -3.87 28.29 -17.66
CA TYR A 935 -2.43 28.19 -17.45
C TYR A 935 -1.64 29.01 -18.47
N ILE A 936 -1.98 28.90 -19.77
CA ILE A 936 -1.30 29.66 -20.83
C ILE A 936 -1.55 31.16 -20.65
N MET A 937 -2.80 31.55 -20.37
CA MET A 937 -3.15 32.94 -20.10
C MET A 937 -2.38 33.50 -18.91
N PHE A 938 -2.29 32.76 -17.79
CA PHE A 938 -1.55 33.21 -16.61
C PHE A 938 -0.08 33.46 -16.91
N ASN A 939 0.62 32.51 -17.56
CA ASN A 939 2.06 32.66 -17.83
C ASN A 939 2.37 33.87 -18.70
N LEU A 940 1.53 34.12 -19.72
CA LEU A 940 1.69 35.28 -20.61
C LEU A 940 1.38 36.61 -19.90
N VAL A 941 0.31 36.65 -19.08
CA VAL A 941 -0.01 37.84 -18.28
C VAL A 941 1.06 38.10 -17.24
N TYR A 942 1.56 37.07 -16.56
CA TYR A 942 2.59 37.19 -15.54
C TYR A 942 3.90 37.73 -16.13
N GLU A 943 4.33 37.22 -17.29
CA GLU A 943 5.52 37.72 -17.99
C GLU A 943 5.38 39.19 -18.42
N TYR A 944 4.20 39.59 -18.89
CA TYR A 944 3.90 41.00 -19.16
C TYR A 944 4.03 41.86 -17.89
N LEU A 945 3.43 41.41 -16.78
CA LEU A 945 3.46 42.13 -15.50
C LEU A 945 4.87 42.18 -14.91
N GLU A 946 5.64 41.10 -15.00
CA GLU A 946 7.03 41.02 -14.54
C GLU A 946 7.90 42.05 -15.26
N ASN A 947 7.81 42.11 -16.59
CA ASN A 947 8.53 43.09 -17.40
C ASN A 947 8.12 44.53 -17.06
N LYS A 948 6.83 44.77 -16.86
CA LYS A 948 6.32 46.09 -16.45
C LYS A 948 6.83 46.48 -15.07
N THR A 949 6.79 45.57 -14.11
CA THR A 949 7.27 45.80 -12.74
C THR A 949 8.76 46.10 -12.75
N LYS A 950 9.56 45.35 -13.53
CA LYS A 950 10.98 45.64 -13.74
C LYS A 950 11.18 47.09 -14.17
N ILE A 951 10.49 47.52 -15.24
CA ILE A 951 10.57 48.90 -15.73
C ILE A 951 10.21 49.92 -14.64
N LEU A 952 9.16 49.67 -13.85
CA LEU A 952 8.69 50.62 -12.82
C LEU A 952 9.68 50.75 -11.65
N VAL A 953 10.27 49.66 -11.18
CA VAL A 953 11.20 49.70 -10.05
C VAL A 953 12.62 50.09 -10.47
N THR A 954 12.97 49.96 -11.75
CA THR A 954 14.25 50.38 -12.32
C THR A 954 14.17 51.68 -13.13
N LYS A 955 13.07 52.43 -13.06
CA LYS A 955 12.96 53.70 -13.78
C LYS A 955 13.89 54.75 -13.14
N ARG A 956 14.49 55.61 -13.96
CA ARG A 956 15.52 56.57 -13.54
C ARG A 956 15.11 57.45 -12.35
N ASP A 957 13.91 58.00 -12.36
CA ASP A 957 13.35 58.82 -11.27
C ASP A 957 13.17 58.03 -9.97
N VAL A 958 12.80 56.75 -10.06
CA VAL A 958 12.67 55.84 -8.91
C VAL A 958 14.05 55.45 -8.36
N GLN A 959 15.01 55.21 -9.23
CA GLN A 959 16.40 54.92 -8.84
C GLN A 959 17.08 56.11 -8.17
N GLU A 960 16.88 57.32 -8.70
CA GLU A 960 17.41 58.58 -8.12
C GLU A 960 16.77 58.86 -6.75
N ALA A 961 15.50 58.47 -6.53
CA ALA A 961 14.80 58.72 -5.27
C ALA A 961 15.05 57.65 -4.18
N TYR A 962 15.22 56.37 -4.55
CA TYR A 962 15.18 55.25 -3.60
C TYR A 962 16.37 54.27 -3.71
N GLY A 963 17.26 54.45 -4.68
CA GLY A 963 18.40 53.57 -4.93
C GLY A 963 18.17 52.54 -6.04
N VAL A 964 19.25 51.84 -6.42
CA VAL A 964 19.25 50.89 -7.55
C VAL A 964 18.84 49.49 -7.06
N VAL A 965 17.66 49.03 -7.48
CA VAL A 965 17.20 47.66 -7.25
C VAL A 965 17.89 46.70 -8.22
N ASP A 966 18.47 45.62 -7.71
CA ASP A 966 18.89 44.48 -8.54
C ASP A 966 17.70 43.57 -8.80
N TRP A 967 17.03 43.81 -9.93
CA TRP A 967 15.90 42.98 -10.35
C TRP A 967 16.34 41.57 -10.72
N ASP A 968 17.46 41.41 -11.42
CA ASP A 968 17.82 40.11 -11.99
C ASP A 968 18.32 39.15 -10.90
N GLY A 969 19.04 39.64 -9.88
CA GLY A 969 19.47 38.89 -8.69
C GLY A 969 18.41 38.68 -7.59
N MET A 970 17.20 39.23 -7.74
CA MET A 970 16.14 39.13 -6.72
C MET A 970 15.53 37.71 -6.64
N PRO A 971 15.31 37.14 -5.43
CA PRO A 971 14.65 35.85 -5.26
C PRO A 971 13.26 35.81 -5.89
N SER A 972 12.86 34.67 -6.46
CA SER A 972 11.57 34.48 -7.14
C SER A 972 10.38 34.83 -6.26
N LYS A 973 10.37 34.38 -5.00
CA LYS A 973 9.30 34.71 -4.04
C LYS A 973 9.13 36.22 -3.81
N VAL A 974 10.24 36.96 -3.79
CA VAL A 974 10.23 38.42 -3.62
C VAL A 974 9.72 39.08 -4.90
N LYS A 975 10.19 38.63 -6.08
CA LYS A 975 9.69 39.09 -7.38
C LYS A 975 8.18 38.93 -7.48
N ASP A 976 7.64 37.78 -7.12
CA ASP A 976 6.19 37.51 -7.16
C ASP A 976 5.38 38.51 -6.35
N VAL A 977 5.84 38.83 -5.13
CA VAL A 977 5.17 39.84 -4.29
C VAL A 977 5.26 41.24 -4.88
N VAL A 978 6.40 41.63 -5.47
CA VAL A 978 6.57 42.95 -6.11
C VAL A 978 5.74 43.07 -7.40
N VAL A 979 5.64 41.98 -8.16
CA VAL A 979 4.76 41.87 -9.34
C VAL A 979 3.29 41.97 -8.91
N ASP A 980 2.88 41.27 -7.85
CA ASP A 980 1.52 41.37 -7.32
C ASP A 980 1.19 42.77 -6.78
N ILE A 981 2.11 43.46 -6.10
CA ILE A 981 1.96 44.87 -5.68
C ILE A 981 1.70 45.77 -6.89
N THR A 982 2.36 45.50 -8.01
CA THR A 982 2.16 46.24 -9.26
C THR A 982 0.82 45.92 -9.90
N TYR A 983 0.46 44.63 -9.97
CA TYR A 983 -0.81 44.15 -10.51
C TYR A 983 -2.01 44.77 -9.77
N ARG A 984 -2.00 44.73 -8.43
CA ARG A 984 -3.07 45.29 -7.59
C ARG A 984 -3.15 46.81 -7.62
N GLY A 985 -2.16 47.50 -8.20
CA GLY A 985 -2.07 48.95 -8.16
C GLY A 985 -1.63 49.50 -6.80
N ASP A 986 -1.08 48.65 -5.93
CA ASP A 986 -0.59 49.02 -4.60
C ASP A 986 0.77 49.76 -4.68
N SER A 987 1.31 49.96 -5.90
CA SER A 987 2.60 50.63 -6.16
C SER A 987 2.44 52.14 -6.45
N TYR A 988 2.18 52.94 -5.43
CA TYR A 988 2.09 54.41 -5.52
C TYR A 988 3.12 55.09 -4.60
N SER A 989 3.25 56.42 -4.68
CA SER A 989 4.39 57.13 -4.07
C SER A 989 4.59 56.85 -2.57
N LYS A 990 3.50 56.77 -1.79
CA LYS A 990 3.55 56.47 -0.34
C LYS A 990 3.98 55.04 -0.02
N THR A 991 3.61 54.04 -0.82
CA THR A 991 4.01 52.65 -0.57
C THR A 991 5.43 52.39 -1.09
N ARG A 992 5.78 52.98 -2.26
CA ARG A 992 7.11 52.87 -2.86
C ARG A 992 8.24 53.36 -1.96
N MET A 993 8.03 54.46 -1.22
CA MET A 993 9.04 54.96 -0.27
C MET A 993 9.37 54.00 0.87
N HIS A 994 8.57 52.94 1.09
CA HIS A 994 8.84 51.94 2.11
C HIS A 994 9.48 50.68 1.54
N TYR A 995 8.93 50.10 0.46
CA TYR A 995 9.41 48.80 -0.03
C TYR A 995 10.55 48.90 -1.05
N VAL A 996 10.67 50.00 -1.82
CA VAL A 996 11.75 50.11 -2.84
C VAL A 996 13.14 50.30 -2.21
N PRO A 997 13.32 51.14 -1.16
CA PRO A 997 14.63 51.29 -0.53
C PRO A 997 15.17 50.00 0.10
N VAL A 998 14.30 49.19 0.70
CA VAL A 998 14.71 47.90 1.29
C VAL A 998 15.13 46.90 0.21
N LEU A 999 14.48 46.91 -0.97
CA LEU A 999 14.91 46.12 -2.12
C LEU A 999 16.24 46.61 -2.70
N ALA A 1000 16.47 47.93 -2.74
CA ALA A 1000 17.74 48.49 -3.20
C ALA A 1000 18.90 48.17 -2.24
N LYS A 1001 18.67 48.21 -0.92
CA LYS A 1001 19.64 47.84 0.10
C LYS A 1001 19.99 46.34 0.06
N ALA A 1002 19.01 45.48 -0.21
CA ALA A 1002 19.19 44.03 -0.30
C ALA A 1002 20.19 43.63 -1.42
N LYS A 1003 20.42 44.48 -2.42
CA LYS A 1003 21.43 44.27 -3.46
C LYS A 1003 22.85 44.06 -2.90
N GLU A 1004 23.19 44.75 -1.81
CA GLU A 1004 24.55 44.70 -1.23
C GLU A 1004 24.71 43.56 -0.22
N SER A 1005 23.63 43.21 0.49
CA SER A 1005 23.66 42.20 1.56
C SER A 1005 23.18 40.81 1.13
N GLY A 1006 22.39 40.72 0.06
CA GLY A 1006 21.63 39.51 -0.30
C GLY A 1006 20.47 39.20 0.65
N ASP A 1007 20.19 40.04 1.65
CA ASP A 1007 19.18 39.81 2.69
C ASP A 1007 17.89 40.61 2.39
N TYR A 1008 16.78 39.89 2.25
CA TYR A 1008 15.44 40.42 1.97
C TYR A 1008 14.51 40.41 3.20
N ASN A 1009 15.00 40.12 4.41
CA ASN A 1009 14.20 40.11 5.64
C ASN A 1009 13.51 41.46 5.91
N ASP A 1010 14.19 42.58 5.63
CA ASP A 1010 13.62 43.93 5.74
C ASP A 1010 12.37 44.08 4.83
N PHE A 1011 12.37 43.47 3.63
CA PHE A 1011 11.21 43.48 2.73
C PHE A 1011 10.04 42.66 3.30
N THR A 1012 10.33 41.51 3.91
CA THR A 1012 9.32 40.68 4.60
C THR A 1012 8.68 41.43 5.77
N LEU A 1013 9.45 42.22 6.51
CA LEU A 1013 8.94 43.07 7.60
C LEU A 1013 8.02 44.18 7.06
N VAL A 1014 8.37 44.81 5.93
CA VAL A 1014 7.52 45.82 5.26
C VAL A 1014 6.17 45.22 4.84
N MET A 1015 6.10 43.96 4.42
CA MET A 1015 4.83 43.30 4.09
C MET A 1015 3.95 43.00 5.32
N LYS A 1016 4.55 42.91 6.50
CA LYS A 1016 3.85 42.66 7.77
C LYS A 1016 3.28 43.93 8.39
N ASP A 1017 3.88 45.10 8.13
CA ASP A 1017 3.49 46.37 8.75
C ASP A 1017 2.21 46.95 8.12
N THR A 1018 1.08 46.76 8.81
CA THR A 1018 -0.23 47.23 8.36
C THR A 1018 -0.37 48.75 8.27
N ASN A 1019 0.51 49.53 8.90
CA ASN A 1019 0.43 50.99 8.85
C ASN A 1019 0.88 51.54 7.49
N ILE A 1020 1.86 50.89 6.85
CA ILE A 1020 2.36 51.22 5.51
C ILE A 1020 1.23 51.05 4.46
N TRP A 1021 0.33 50.11 4.70
CA TRP A 1021 -0.75 49.74 3.80
C TRP A 1021 -2.12 50.28 4.21
N SER A 1022 -2.17 51.25 5.14
CA SER A 1022 -3.40 51.77 5.74
C SER A 1022 -4.35 52.47 4.76
N ASP A 1023 -3.83 53.03 3.67
CA ASP A 1023 -4.60 53.67 2.59
C ASP A 1023 -5.24 52.64 1.62
N VAL A 1024 -4.97 51.34 1.79
CA VAL A 1024 -5.54 50.25 0.97
C VAL A 1024 -6.83 49.72 1.62
N VAL A 1025 -7.91 49.63 0.83
CA VAL A 1025 -9.31 49.39 1.26
C VAL A 1025 -9.48 48.21 2.25
N VAL A 1026 -10.36 48.39 3.25
CA VAL A 1026 -10.56 47.54 4.44
C VAL A 1026 -10.76 46.03 4.18
N THR A 1027 -11.32 45.60 3.05
CA THR A 1027 -11.42 44.16 2.67
C THR A 1027 -10.07 43.52 2.30
N ALA A 1028 -9.01 44.32 2.15
CA ALA A 1028 -7.67 43.91 1.71
C ALA A 1028 -6.71 43.47 2.84
N LYS A 1029 -7.08 43.52 4.12
CA LYS A 1029 -6.18 43.11 5.23
C LYS A 1029 -5.70 41.66 5.12
N ASN A 1030 -6.51 40.76 4.57
CA ASN A 1030 -6.11 39.37 4.30
C ASN A 1030 -5.04 39.24 3.19
N ARG A 1031 -4.89 40.23 2.29
CA ARG A 1031 -3.99 40.18 1.13
C ARG A 1031 -2.53 40.39 1.53
N PHE A 1032 -2.26 41.32 2.45
CA PHE A 1032 -0.91 41.54 3.00
C PHE A 1032 -0.44 40.36 3.84
N LEU A 1033 -1.34 39.77 4.64
CA LEU A 1033 -1.02 38.57 5.40
C LEU A 1033 -0.66 37.39 4.48
N ARG A 1034 -1.31 37.26 3.31
CA ARG A 1034 -0.98 36.24 2.31
C ARG A 1034 0.37 36.50 1.63
N ARG A 1035 0.68 37.76 1.26
CA ARG A 1035 2.02 38.16 0.77
C ARG A 1035 3.11 37.85 1.79
N TRP A 1036 2.89 38.24 3.06
CA TRP A 1036 3.84 37.97 4.14
C TRP A 1036 4.03 36.47 4.38
N LYS A 1037 2.94 35.68 4.45
CA LYS A 1037 3.01 34.21 4.58
C LYS A 1037 3.76 33.54 3.44
N TYR A 1038 3.66 34.07 2.22
CA TYR A 1038 4.38 33.54 1.06
C TYR A 1038 5.89 33.81 1.13
N LEU A 1039 6.29 34.91 1.78
CA LEU A 1039 7.69 35.30 2.01
C LEU A 1039 8.34 34.61 3.22
N GLN A 1040 7.55 33.99 4.11
CA GLN A 1040 8.06 33.01 5.08
C GLN A 1040 8.43 31.71 4.36
#